data_AF-A0A2J8K051-F1
#
_entry.id   AF-A0A2J8K051-F1
#
_cell.length_a   1.000
_cell.length_b   1.000
_cell.length_c   1.000
_cell.angle_alpha   90.00
_cell.angle_beta   90.00
_cell.angle_gamma   90.00
#
_symmetry.space_group_name_H-M   'P 1'
#
loop_
_entity.id
_entity.type
_entity.pdbx_description
1 polymer ?
#
loop_
_entity_poly.entity_id
_entity_poly.type
_entity_poly.pdbx_seq_one_letter_code
_entity_poly.pdbx_strand_id
1 'polypeptide(L)'
;HVSTIINICLKYLTYDPNYNYDDEDEDENAMDADGGDDDDQGSDDEYSDDDDMSWKVRRAAAKCLDAVVSTRHEMLPEFYKTVSPALISRFKEREENVKADVFHAYLSLLKQTRPVQSWLCDPDAMEQGETPLTMLQSQVPNIVKALHKQMKEKSVKTRQCCFNMLTTVKALTLIAGSPLKIDLRPVLGEGVPILASFLRKNQRALKLGTLSALDILIKNYSDSLTAAMIDAVLDELPPLISESDMHVSQMAISFLTTLAKVYPSSLSKISGSILNELIGLVRSPLLQGGALSAMLDFFQALVVTGTNNLGYMDLLRMLTGPVYSQSTALTHKQSYYSIAKCVAALTRACPKEGPAVVGQFIQDVKNSRSTDSIRLLALLSLGEVGHHIDLSGQLELKSVILEAFSSPSEEVKSAASYALGSISVGNLPEYLPFVLQEITSQPKRQYLLLHSLKEIISSASVVGLKPYVENIWALLLKHCECAEEGTRNVVAECLGKLTLIDPETLLPRLKGYLISGSSYARSSVVTAVKFTISDHPQPIDPLLKNCIGDFLKTLEDPDLNVRRVALVTFNSAAHNKPSLIRDLLDTVLPHLYNETKVRKELIREVEMGPFKHTVDDGLDIRKAAFECMYTLLDSCLDRLDIFEFLNHVEDGLKDHYDIKMLTFLMLVRLSTLCPSAVLQRLDRLVEPLRATCTTKVKANSVKQEFEKQDELKRSAMRAVAALLTIPEAEKSPLMSEFQSQISSNPELAAIFESIQKDSSSTNLESMDTS
;
A
#
# COMPACT_ATOMS: atom_id res chain seq x y z
N HIS A 1 14.49 39.67 27.41
CA HIS A 1 15.02 39.24 26.09
C HIS A 1 13.93 38.83 25.11
N VAL A 2 12.86 38.14 25.54
CA VAL A 2 11.80 37.66 24.61
C VAL A 2 11.13 38.81 23.83
N SER A 3 10.76 39.92 24.48
CA SER A 3 10.19 41.10 23.78
C SER A 3 11.15 41.71 22.74
N THR A 4 12.46 41.68 23.00
CA THR A 4 13.49 42.11 22.04
C THR A 4 13.54 41.18 20.84
N ILE A 5 13.45 39.86 21.06
CA ILE A 5 13.42 38.84 20.00
C ILE A 5 12.16 39.00 19.15
N ILE A 6 10.99 39.23 19.77
CA ILE A 6 9.72 39.48 19.05
C ILE A 6 9.85 40.70 18.16
N ASN A 7 10.34 41.83 18.67
CA ASN A 7 10.51 43.06 17.89
C ASN A 7 11.47 42.87 16.70
N ILE A 8 12.55 42.10 16.90
CA ILE A 8 13.48 41.75 15.82
C ILE A 8 12.80 40.86 14.78
N CYS A 9 12.05 39.85 15.20
CA CYS A 9 11.33 38.96 14.30
C CYS A 9 10.23 39.71 13.52
N LEU A 10 9.48 40.61 14.16
CA LEU A 10 8.48 41.44 13.49
C LEU A 10 9.11 42.35 12.43
N LYS A 11 10.29 42.93 12.72
CA LYS A 11 11.04 43.73 11.74
C LYS A 11 11.55 42.90 10.55
N TYR A 12 12.07 41.70 10.83
CA TYR A 12 12.56 40.81 9.77
C TYR A 12 11.45 40.12 9.00
N LEU A 13 10.25 40.00 9.56
CA LEU A 13 9.08 39.48 8.87
C LEU A 13 8.64 40.40 7.72
N THR A 14 8.82 41.72 7.86
CA THR A 14 8.49 42.71 6.82
C THR A 14 9.67 43.08 5.92
N TYR A 15 10.80 42.38 6.05
CA TYR A 15 12.01 42.70 5.30
C TYR A 15 11.94 42.12 3.88
N ASP A 16 11.42 42.93 2.94
CA ASP A 16 11.46 42.66 1.51
C ASP A 16 12.11 43.86 0.78
N PRO A 17 13.43 43.80 0.49
CA PRO A 17 14.15 44.87 -0.20
C PRO A 17 13.68 45.09 -1.64
N ASN A 18 12.98 44.11 -2.22
CA ASN A 18 12.67 44.04 -3.64
C ASN A 18 11.18 44.25 -3.93
N TYR A 19 10.35 44.50 -2.92
CA TYR A 19 8.90 44.61 -3.08
C TYR A 19 8.27 45.53 -2.06
N ASN A 20 7.44 46.48 -2.51
CA ASN A 20 6.75 47.43 -1.66
C ASN A 20 5.26 47.09 -1.56
N TYR A 21 4.80 46.76 -0.35
CA TYR A 21 3.44 46.28 -0.10
C TYR A 21 2.38 47.40 0.03
N ASP A 22 2.80 48.66 -0.04
CA ASP A 22 1.95 49.84 0.20
C ASP A 22 1.16 50.30 -1.03
N ASP A 23 1.50 49.82 -2.24
CA ASP A 23 0.87 50.27 -3.50
C ASP A 23 -0.42 49.50 -3.89
N GLU A 24 -0.73 48.37 -3.23
CA GLU A 24 -1.89 47.51 -3.57
C GLU A 24 -3.22 47.89 -2.88
N ASP A 25 -3.21 48.86 -1.97
CA ASP A 25 -4.39 49.21 -1.16
C ASP A 25 -5.15 50.45 -1.71
N GLU A 26 -4.73 51.03 -2.85
CA GLU A 26 -5.38 52.20 -3.49
C GLU A 26 -6.38 51.88 -4.62
N ASP A 27 -6.41 50.67 -5.17
CA ASP A 27 -7.26 50.31 -6.34
C ASP A 27 -8.66 49.75 -5.97
N GLU A 28 -9.33 50.31 -4.95
CA GLU A 28 -10.70 49.89 -4.57
C GLU A 28 -11.83 50.57 -5.40
N ASN A 29 -11.54 51.40 -6.41
CA ASN A 29 -12.57 52.21 -7.11
C ASN A 29 -12.58 52.19 -8.66
N ALA A 30 -12.12 51.14 -9.34
CA ALA A 30 -12.34 51.00 -10.79
C ALA A 30 -13.69 50.31 -11.08
N MET A 31 -14.67 51.11 -11.48
CA MET A 31 -16.03 50.67 -11.87
C MET A 31 -16.04 49.65 -13.02
N ASP A 32 -17.09 48.83 -13.03
CA ASP A 32 -17.56 48.01 -14.15
C ASP A 32 -17.38 48.68 -15.51
N ALA A 33 -16.59 48.06 -16.39
CA ALA A 33 -16.69 48.25 -17.83
C ALA A 33 -16.56 46.89 -18.53
N ASP A 34 -17.66 46.52 -19.16
CA ASP A 34 -17.88 45.37 -20.02
C ASP A 34 -17.06 45.47 -21.32
N GLY A 35 -16.57 44.34 -21.81
CA GLY A 35 -16.22 44.07 -23.21
C GLY A 35 -15.06 44.83 -23.88
N GLY A 36 -13.96 44.13 -24.17
CA GLY A 36 -12.99 44.54 -25.20
C GLY A 36 -11.71 43.72 -25.18
N ASP A 37 -11.54 42.83 -26.15
CA ASP A 37 -10.23 42.33 -26.59
C ASP A 37 -9.34 43.55 -26.92
N ASP A 38 -8.13 43.60 -26.38
CA ASP A 38 -7.00 44.20 -27.07
C ASP A 38 -5.68 43.59 -26.56
N ASP A 39 -4.93 43.06 -27.53
CA ASP A 39 -3.54 42.65 -27.41
C ASP A 39 -2.68 43.85 -27.04
N ASP A 40 -2.08 43.86 -25.85
CA ASP A 40 -0.92 44.72 -25.57
C ASP A 40 0.23 43.88 -24.99
N GLN A 41 1.25 43.69 -25.83
CA GLN A 41 2.53 43.10 -25.45
C GLN A 41 3.32 44.14 -24.65
N GLY A 42 3.08 44.20 -23.34
CA GLY A 42 3.98 44.84 -22.40
C GLY A 42 5.10 43.86 -22.03
N SER A 43 6.36 44.21 -22.33
CA SER A 43 7.52 43.42 -21.94
C SER A 43 7.66 43.40 -20.42
N ASP A 44 7.29 42.27 -19.80
CA ASP A 44 7.75 41.89 -18.47
C ASP A 44 9.26 41.63 -18.60
N ASP A 45 10.07 42.66 -18.36
CA ASP A 45 11.49 42.48 -18.09
C ASP A 45 11.60 41.60 -16.84
N GLU A 46 11.83 40.30 -17.07
CA GLU A 46 12.17 39.30 -16.08
C GLU A 46 13.36 39.77 -15.23
N TYR A 47 13.08 40.28 -14.03
CA TYR A 47 14.08 40.33 -12.98
C TYR A 47 14.43 38.89 -12.59
N SER A 48 15.68 38.51 -12.85
CA SER A 48 16.23 37.18 -12.52
C SER A 48 16.11 36.88 -11.02
N ASP A 49 15.28 35.89 -10.71
CA ASP A 49 14.87 35.44 -9.36
C ASP A 49 15.98 34.66 -8.60
N ASP A 50 17.17 34.49 -9.20
CA ASP A 50 18.21 33.57 -8.69
C ASP A 50 19.02 34.11 -7.48
N ASP A 51 18.93 35.41 -7.16
CA ASP A 51 19.73 36.03 -6.08
C ASP A 51 18.92 36.53 -4.86
N ASP A 52 17.58 36.47 -4.86
CA ASP A 52 16.79 36.93 -3.71
C ASP A 52 16.74 35.89 -2.57
N MET A 53 17.56 36.11 -1.54
CA MET A 53 17.61 35.29 -0.33
C MET A 53 16.83 35.90 0.85
N SER A 54 16.16 37.05 0.65
CA SER A 54 15.43 37.77 1.70
C SER A 54 14.29 36.94 2.28
N TRP A 55 13.66 36.08 1.48
CA TRP A 55 12.61 35.16 1.91
C TRP A 55 13.08 34.18 3.00
N LYS A 56 14.35 33.77 2.99
CA LYS A 56 14.91 32.88 4.04
C LYS A 56 14.92 33.57 5.40
N VAL A 57 15.16 34.89 5.41
CA VAL A 57 15.14 35.72 6.62
C VAL A 57 13.71 35.88 7.14
N ARG A 58 12.76 36.21 6.25
CA ARG A 58 11.32 36.29 6.61
C ARG A 58 10.80 34.96 7.15
N ARG A 59 11.20 33.85 6.52
CA ARG A 59 10.85 32.49 6.94
C ARG A 59 11.41 32.14 8.34
N ALA A 60 12.68 32.45 8.58
CA ALA A 60 13.30 32.21 9.88
C ALA A 60 12.64 33.04 10.99
N ALA A 61 12.25 34.29 10.68
CA ALA A 61 11.49 35.14 11.59
C ALA A 61 10.10 34.55 11.91
N ALA A 62 9.36 34.07 10.91
CA ALA A 62 8.06 33.42 11.11
C ALA A 62 8.17 32.15 12.00
N LYS A 63 9.17 31.29 11.76
CA LYS A 63 9.43 30.11 12.60
C LYS A 63 9.85 30.46 14.02
N CYS A 64 10.61 31.54 14.19
CA CYS A 64 11.00 32.01 15.52
C CYS A 64 9.77 32.52 16.28
N LEU A 65 8.88 33.28 15.63
CA LEU A 65 7.60 33.69 16.20
C LEU A 65 6.73 32.49 16.57
N ASP A 66 6.65 31.47 15.71
CA ASP A 66 5.94 30.22 16.01
C ASP A 66 6.46 29.54 17.28
N ALA A 67 7.78 29.40 17.41
CA ALA A 67 8.40 28.80 18.59
C ALA A 67 8.20 29.64 19.87
N VAL A 68 8.27 30.96 19.77
CA VAL A 68 8.04 31.88 20.89
C VAL A 68 6.60 31.83 21.36
N VAL A 69 5.66 31.88 20.42
CA VAL A 69 4.24 31.70 20.70
C VAL A 69 4.06 30.35 21.38
N SER A 70 4.43 29.24 20.72
CA SER A 70 4.28 27.85 21.18
C SER A 70 4.81 27.54 22.60
N THR A 71 5.78 28.30 23.10
CA THR A 71 6.42 28.05 24.40
C THR A 71 5.96 28.99 25.53
N ARG A 72 5.32 30.13 25.23
CA ARG A 72 5.07 31.20 26.22
C ARG A 72 3.59 31.59 26.34
N HIS A 73 2.81 30.75 27.00
CA HIS A 73 1.38 31.00 27.26
C HIS A 73 1.10 32.27 28.10
N GLU A 74 2.06 32.70 28.93
CA GLU A 74 1.93 33.86 29.83
C GLU A 74 1.83 35.21 29.09
N MET A 75 2.28 35.28 27.82
CA MET A 75 2.31 36.53 27.04
C MET A 75 1.24 36.58 25.94
N LEU A 76 0.24 35.69 26.02
CA LEU A 76 -0.83 35.58 25.02
C LEU A 76 -1.55 36.92 24.72
N PRO A 77 -1.88 37.78 25.71
CA PRO A 77 -2.48 39.09 25.43
C PRO A 77 -1.55 40.02 24.64
N GLU A 78 -0.24 39.98 24.90
CA GLU A 78 0.77 40.79 24.20
C GLU A 78 0.95 40.31 22.75
N PHE A 79 0.89 38.99 22.53
CA PHE A 79 0.90 38.41 21.19
C PHE A 79 -0.31 38.83 20.36
N TYR A 80 -1.50 38.90 20.96
CA TYR A 80 -2.68 39.41 20.25
C TYR A 80 -2.59 40.90 19.92
N LYS A 81 -1.86 41.71 20.69
CA LYS A 81 -1.65 43.14 20.40
C LYS A 81 -0.60 43.37 19.31
N THR A 82 0.48 42.60 19.30
CA THR A 82 1.67 42.89 18.48
C THR A 82 1.91 41.88 17.35
N VAL A 83 1.85 40.59 17.66
CA VAL A 83 2.18 39.50 16.72
C VAL A 83 1.00 39.18 15.81
N SER A 84 -0.21 39.09 16.34
CA SER A 84 -1.42 38.74 15.58
C SER A 84 -1.72 39.71 14.42
N PRO A 85 -1.74 41.05 14.62
CA PRO A 85 -2.01 41.99 13.52
C PRO A 85 -0.91 41.96 12.44
N ALA A 86 0.35 41.81 12.86
CA ALA A 86 1.48 41.70 11.95
C ALA A 86 1.39 40.44 11.08
N LEU A 87 1.06 39.29 11.66
CA LEU A 87 0.84 38.05 10.91
C LEU A 87 -0.35 38.16 9.93
N ILE A 88 -1.49 38.74 10.36
CA ILE A 88 -2.66 38.96 9.50
C ILE A 88 -2.30 39.85 8.30
N SER A 89 -1.54 40.93 8.52
CA SER A 89 -1.07 41.82 7.44
C SER A 89 -0.12 41.16 6.44
N ARG A 90 0.46 40.00 6.81
CA ARG A 90 1.36 39.20 5.97
C ARG A 90 0.68 37.96 5.37
N PHE A 91 -0.65 37.84 5.46
CA PHE A 91 -1.38 36.84 4.69
C PHE A 91 -1.31 37.10 3.18
N LYS A 92 -0.88 38.31 2.75
CA LYS A 92 -0.56 38.67 1.37
C LYS A 92 0.88 38.36 0.93
N GLU A 93 1.62 37.54 1.68
CA GLU A 93 3.01 37.21 1.32
C GLU A 93 3.10 36.52 -0.05
N ARG A 94 4.10 36.92 -0.87
CA ARG A 94 4.34 36.40 -2.22
C ARG A 94 5.06 35.06 -2.23
N GLU A 95 5.94 34.86 -1.24
CA GLU A 95 6.78 33.68 -1.05
C GLU A 95 6.05 32.57 -0.31
N GLU A 96 5.82 31.43 -0.98
CA GLU A 96 4.99 30.34 -0.48
C GLU A 96 5.48 29.76 0.85
N ASN A 97 6.79 29.53 0.95
CA ASN A 97 7.42 28.96 2.14
C ASN A 97 7.28 29.88 3.35
N VAL A 98 7.37 31.20 3.12
CA VAL A 98 7.20 32.22 4.16
C VAL A 98 5.73 32.30 4.56
N LYS A 99 4.82 32.35 3.58
CA LYS A 99 3.37 32.40 3.77
C LYS A 99 2.85 31.22 4.59
N ALA A 100 3.30 30.00 4.28
CA ALA A 100 2.95 28.81 5.04
C ALA A 100 3.43 28.87 6.50
N ASP A 101 4.66 29.34 6.73
CA ASP A 101 5.22 29.49 8.08
C ASP A 101 4.52 30.63 8.87
N VAL A 102 4.06 31.71 8.19
CA VAL A 102 3.22 32.77 8.79
C VAL A 102 1.87 32.20 9.26
N PHE A 103 1.21 31.39 8.42
CA PHE A 103 -0.04 30.73 8.81
C PHE A 103 0.15 29.70 9.94
N HIS A 104 1.27 28.96 9.96
CA HIS A 104 1.58 28.07 11.07
C HIS A 104 1.79 28.83 12.38
N ALA A 105 2.55 29.92 12.37
CA ALA A 105 2.73 30.78 13.54
C ALA A 105 1.39 31.32 14.06
N TYR A 106 0.50 31.72 13.14
CA TYR A 106 -0.85 32.18 13.48
C TYR A 106 -1.70 31.06 14.08
N LEU A 107 -1.63 29.84 13.54
CA LEU A 107 -2.35 28.70 14.09
C LEU A 107 -1.87 28.31 15.49
N SER A 108 -0.55 28.35 15.73
CA SER A 108 0.00 28.11 17.07
C SER A 108 -0.52 29.13 18.07
N LEU A 109 -0.68 30.40 17.66
CA LEU A 109 -1.34 31.41 18.48
C LEU A 109 -2.79 31.01 18.79
N LEU A 110 -3.57 30.59 17.79
CA LEU A 110 -4.94 30.11 18.01
C LEU A 110 -5.00 28.86 18.91
N LYS A 111 -4.09 27.91 18.77
CA LYS A 111 -4.07 26.70 19.60
C LYS A 111 -3.86 26.99 21.09
N GLN A 112 -3.15 28.07 21.41
CA GLN A 112 -2.87 28.47 22.79
C GLN A 112 -4.01 29.23 23.46
N THR A 113 -4.89 29.84 22.67
CA THR A 113 -6.08 30.56 23.15
C THR A 113 -7.19 29.62 23.62
N ARG A 114 -6.91 28.31 23.76
CA ARG A 114 -7.84 27.34 24.35
C ARG A 114 -8.32 27.81 25.72
N PRO A 115 -9.58 27.53 26.09
CA PRO A 115 -10.04 27.75 27.45
C PRO A 115 -9.29 26.77 28.35
N VAL A 116 -8.26 27.26 29.05
CA VAL A 116 -7.67 26.52 30.15
C VAL A 116 -8.81 26.30 31.16
N GLN A 117 -9.10 25.05 31.53
CA GLN A 117 -10.06 24.70 32.59
C GLN A 117 -9.76 25.35 33.97
N SER A 118 -8.72 26.18 34.06
CA SER A 118 -8.25 26.88 35.26
C SER A 118 -9.08 28.11 35.66
N TRP A 119 -10.09 28.53 34.88
CA TRP A 119 -10.85 29.76 35.16
C TRP A 119 -11.99 29.56 36.17
N LEU A 120 -12.14 28.35 36.74
CA LEU A 120 -13.17 28.02 37.75
C LEU A 120 -12.80 28.45 39.19
N CYS A 121 -11.68 29.15 39.40
CA CYS A 121 -11.19 29.42 40.77
C CYS A 121 -11.15 30.89 41.21
N ASP A 122 -11.70 31.85 40.46
CA ASP A 122 -11.83 33.21 41.01
C ASP A 122 -13.07 33.96 40.49
N PRO A 123 -14.15 34.05 41.28
CA PRO A 123 -15.33 34.85 40.95
C PRO A 123 -15.06 36.37 40.86
N ASP A 124 -13.95 36.87 41.43
CA ASP A 124 -13.65 38.32 41.51
C ASP A 124 -12.77 38.83 40.36
N ALA A 125 -12.29 37.97 39.45
CA ALA A 125 -11.50 38.37 38.28
C ALA A 125 -12.36 38.89 37.09
N MET A 126 -13.66 39.10 37.30
CA MET A 126 -14.60 39.55 36.27
C MET A 126 -14.54 41.06 35.96
N GLU A 127 -13.70 41.84 36.64
CA GLU A 127 -13.51 43.25 36.35
C GLU A 127 -12.06 43.54 35.93
N GLN A 128 -11.91 44.01 34.68
CA GLN A 128 -10.71 44.67 34.11
C GLN A 128 -9.63 43.78 33.46
N GLY A 129 -9.95 43.14 32.33
CA GLY A 129 -8.95 42.73 31.35
C GLY A 129 -9.58 42.22 30.05
N GLU A 130 -9.11 42.72 28.89
CA GLU A 130 -9.42 42.10 27.59
C GLU A 130 -8.91 40.66 27.61
N THR A 131 -9.82 39.69 27.65
CA THR A 131 -9.43 38.28 27.54
C THR A 131 -8.84 38.01 26.15
N PRO A 132 -7.85 37.12 26.01
CA PRO A 132 -7.32 36.72 24.71
C PRO A 132 -8.40 36.24 23.71
N LEU A 133 -9.51 35.68 24.23
CA LEU A 133 -10.68 35.32 23.44
C LEU A 133 -11.40 36.55 22.87
N THR A 134 -11.64 37.58 23.68
CA THR A 134 -12.26 38.85 23.22
C THR A 134 -11.37 39.61 22.23
N MET A 135 -10.04 39.52 22.37
CA MET A 135 -9.09 40.11 21.43
C MET A 135 -9.04 39.36 20.09
N LEU A 136 -9.15 38.04 20.11
CA LEU A 136 -9.30 37.27 18.89
C LEU A 136 -10.61 37.62 18.18
N GLN A 137 -11.73 37.70 18.93
CA GLN A 137 -13.04 38.05 18.40
C GLN A 137 -13.05 39.42 17.71
N SER A 138 -12.36 40.42 18.25
CA SER A 138 -12.23 41.74 17.60
C SER A 138 -11.40 41.72 16.31
N GLN A 139 -10.51 40.73 16.16
CA GLN A 139 -9.66 40.57 14.97
C GLN A 139 -10.28 39.68 13.88
N VAL A 140 -11.35 38.93 14.17
CA VAL A 140 -12.05 38.05 13.21
C VAL A 140 -12.41 38.77 11.90
N PRO A 141 -12.97 39.99 11.89
CA PRO A 141 -13.28 40.70 10.64
C PRO A 141 -12.05 40.96 9.77
N ASN A 142 -10.89 41.24 10.37
CA ASN A 142 -9.64 41.47 9.63
C ASN A 142 -9.07 40.18 9.05
N ILE A 143 -9.17 39.07 9.80
CA ILE A 143 -8.80 37.73 9.30
C ILE A 143 -9.67 37.36 8.10
N VAL A 144 -10.98 37.56 8.25
CA VAL A 144 -11.98 37.29 7.20
C VAL A 144 -11.70 38.14 5.95
N LYS A 145 -11.48 39.45 6.11
CA LYS A 145 -11.16 40.35 4.97
C LYS A 145 -9.87 39.93 4.27
N ALA A 146 -8.82 39.59 5.02
CA ALA A 146 -7.54 39.17 4.48
C ALA A 146 -7.64 37.84 3.71
N LEU A 147 -8.35 36.84 4.25
CA LEU A 147 -8.60 35.56 3.57
C LEU A 147 -9.46 35.74 2.31
N HIS A 148 -10.47 36.62 2.37
CA HIS A 148 -11.33 36.90 1.22
C HIS A 148 -10.57 37.52 0.05
N LYS A 149 -9.68 38.49 0.31
CA LYS A 149 -8.80 39.10 -0.72
C LYS A 149 -7.96 38.02 -1.42
N GLN A 150 -7.38 37.10 -0.64
CA GLN A 150 -6.54 36.02 -1.14
C GLN A 150 -7.30 34.95 -1.95
N MET A 151 -8.61 34.78 -1.71
CA MET A 151 -9.43 33.84 -2.50
C MET A 151 -9.88 34.41 -3.85
N LYS A 152 -9.85 35.74 -4.04
CA LYS A 152 -10.34 36.44 -5.24
C LYS A 152 -9.27 36.78 -6.29
N GLU A 153 -7.99 36.52 -6.03
CA GLU A 153 -6.91 36.82 -6.98
C GLU A 153 -7.11 36.07 -8.32
N LYS A 154 -7.24 36.84 -9.41
CA LYS A 154 -7.75 36.40 -10.72
C LYS A 154 -6.71 35.73 -11.65
N SER A 155 -5.42 35.73 -11.33
CA SER A 155 -4.38 35.31 -12.29
C SER A 155 -4.14 33.79 -12.30
N VAL A 156 -4.99 33.02 -12.98
CA VAL A 156 -4.96 31.55 -12.97
C VAL A 156 -4.01 30.92 -14.02
N LYS A 157 -3.10 31.70 -14.63
CA LYS A 157 -2.26 31.21 -15.74
C LYS A 157 -0.87 30.70 -15.31
N THR A 158 -0.41 30.98 -14.09
CA THR A 158 0.97 30.69 -13.65
C THR A 158 1.02 29.65 -12.53
N ARG A 159 2.05 28.78 -12.54
CA ARG A 159 2.30 27.73 -11.53
C ARG A 159 2.33 28.28 -10.10
N GLN A 160 2.81 29.51 -9.92
CA GLN A 160 2.86 30.27 -8.66
C GLN A 160 1.48 30.53 -8.05
N CYS A 161 0.47 30.85 -8.86
CA CYS A 161 -0.88 31.16 -8.36
C CYS A 161 -1.58 29.93 -7.77
N CYS A 162 -1.43 28.79 -8.47
CA CYS A 162 -1.88 27.47 -8.02
C CYS A 162 -1.34 27.08 -6.62
N PHE A 163 -0.09 27.43 -6.32
CA PHE A 163 0.52 27.20 -5.02
C PHE A 163 0.09 28.21 -3.94
N ASN A 164 -0.07 29.49 -4.30
CA ASN A 164 -0.66 30.49 -3.41
C ASN A 164 -2.08 30.09 -2.99
N MET A 165 -2.91 29.63 -3.94
CA MET A 165 -4.24 29.08 -3.67
C MET A 165 -4.18 27.89 -2.72
N LEU A 166 -3.27 26.94 -2.94
CA LEU A 166 -3.10 25.78 -2.05
C LEU A 166 -2.75 26.20 -0.62
N THR A 167 -1.89 27.21 -0.45
CA THR A 167 -1.48 27.72 0.87
C THR A 167 -2.66 28.40 1.57
N THR A 168 -3.43 29.22 0.85
CA THR A 168 -4.67 29.84 1.36
C THR A 168 -5.71 28.79 1.75
N VAL A 169 -5.89 27.74 0.94
CA VAL A 169 -6.79 26.62 1.23
C VAL A 169 -6.32 25.88 2.49
N LYS A 170 -5.03 25.56 2.62
CA LYS A 170 -4.49 24.93 3.84
C LYS A 170 -4.68 25.81 5.08
N ALA A 171 -4.45 27.11 4.95
CA ALA A 171 -4.69 28.07 6.03
C ALA A 171 -6.17 28.08 6.45
N LEU A 172 -7.08 28.12 5.48
CA LEU A 172 -8.52 28.05 5.72
C LEU A 172 -8.91 26.75 6.42
N THR A 173 -8.39 25.60 5.97
CA THR A 173 -8.59 24.29 6.61
C THR A 173 -8.16 24.31 8.09
N LEU A 174 -7.00 24.90 8.37
CA LEU A 174 -6.45 24.98 9.73
C LEU A 174 -7.24 25.94 10.63
N ILE A 175 -7.69 27.08 10.10
CA ILE A 175 -8.52 28.05 10.83
C ILE A 175 -9.92 27.47 11.07
N ALA A 176 -10.54 26.87 10.05
CA ALA A 176 -11.85 26.24 10.14
C ALA A 176 -11.86 25.05 11.12
N GLY A 177 -10.76 24.29 11.18
CA GLY A 177 -10.57 23.17 12.12
C GLY A 177 -10.13 23.58 13.52
N SER A 178 -9.95 24.88 13.78
CA SER A 178 -9.49 25.39 15.08
C SER A 178 -10.53 25.15 16.19
N PRO A 179 -10.11 24.74 17.41
CA PRO A 179 -11.03 24.50 18.53
C PRO A 179 -11.72 25.78 19.05
N LEU A 180 -11.33 26.95 18.56
CA LEU A 180 -11.86 28.25 19.00
C LEU A 180 -13.18 28.67 18.34
N LYS A 181 -13.69 27.89 17.37
CA LYS A 181 -14.94 28.19 16.63
C LYS A 181 -15.01 29.63 16.10
N ILE A 182 -13.99 30.05 15.35
CA ILE A 182 -13.95 31.37 14.70
C ILE A 182 -15.14 31.47 13.74
N ASP A 183 -15.90 32.55 13.78
CA ASP A 183 -17.05 32.71 12.89
C ASP A 183 -16.60 33.01 11.45
N LEU A 184 -16.61 31.97 10.60
CA LEU A 184 -16.30 32.07 9.17
C LEU A 184 -17.55 32.28 8.29
N ARG A 185 -18.76 32.32 8.88
CA ARG A 185 -20.04 32.40 8.15
C ARG A 185 -20.09 33.53 7.10
N PRO A 186 -19.55 34.74 7.32
CA PRO A 186 -19.59 35.82 6.33
C PRO A 186 -18.87 35.50 5.02
N VAL A 187 -17.89 34.59 5.04
CA VAL A 187 -17.06 34.24 3.86
C VAL A 187 -17.63 33.04 3.13
N LEU A 188 -18.41 32.18 3.80
CA LEU A 188 -18.81 30.89 3.23
C LEU A 188 -19.61 31.05 1.94
N GLY A 189 -20.49 32.06 1.86
CA GLY A 189 -21.37 32.28 0.69
C GLY A 189 -20.63 32.43 -0.64
N GLU A 190 -19.52 33.17 -0.66
CA GLU A 190 -18.65 33.29 -1.85
C GLU A 190 -17.50 32.28 -1.84
N GLY A 191 -17.01 31.90 -0.66
CA GLY A 191 -15.84 31.03 -0.50
C GLY A 191 -16.07 29.59 -0.94
N VAL A 192 -17.23 29.00 -0.64
CA VAL A 192 -17.52 27.60 -1.03
C VAL A 192 -17.59 27.42 -2.55
N PRO A 193 -18.28 28.28 -3.33
CA PRO A 193 -18.24 28.24 -4.78
C PRO A 193 -16.83 28.42 -5.38
N ILE A 194 -16.01 29.31 -4.80
CA ILE A 194 -14.61 29.49 -5.23
C ILE A 194 -13.80 28.20 -5.00
N LEU A 195 -13.93 27.58 -3.82
CA LEU A 195 -13.31 26.29 -3.53
C LEU A 195 -13.79 25.20 -4.50
N ALA A 196 -15.08 25.15 -4.82
CA ALA A 196 -15.60 24.22 -5.82
C ALA A 196 -14.89 24.41 -7.18
N SER A 197 -14.67 25.65 -7.61
CA SER A 197 -13.96 25.95 -8.86
C SER A 197 -12.52 25.42 -8.92
N PHE A 198 -11.83 25.32 -7.77
CA PHE A 198 -10.48 24.77 -7.69
C PHE A 198 -10.44 23.26 -7.95
N LEU A 199 -11.56 22.55 -7.74
CA LEU A 199 -11.66 21.12 -8.01
C LEU A 199 -11.55 20.79 -9.52
N ARG A 200 -11.91 21.75 -10.39
CA ARG A 200 -11.77 21.61 -11.85
C ARG A 200 -10.32 21.72 -12.33
N LYS A 201 -9.42 22.30 -11.52
CA LYS A 201 -8.04 22.59 -11.94
C LYS A 201 -7.21 21.31 -11.96
N ASN A 202 -6.34 21.15 -12.97
CA ASN A 202 -5.50 19.97 -13.13
C ASN A 202 -4.26 19.98 -12.21
N GLN A 203 -4.45 20.24 -10.91
CA GLN A 203 -3.39 20.21 -9.91
C GLN A 203 -3.81 19.33 -8.74
N ARG A 204 -3.15 18.18 -8.61
CA ARG A 204 -3.48 17.16 -7.62
C ARG A 204 -3.44 17.67 -6.17
N ALA A 205 -2.40 18.41 -5.79
CA ALA A 205 -2.25 18.94 -4.44
C ALA A 205 -3.38 19.92 -4.05
N LEU A 206 -3.80 20.77 -5.01
CA LEU A 206 -4.90 21.71 -4.82
C LEU A 206 -6.24 21.00 -4.65
N LYS A 207 -6.53 19.97 -5.45
CA LYS A 207 -7.73 19.13 -5.30
C LYS A 207 -7.82 18.52 -3.90
N LEU A 208 -6.73 17.90 -3.42
CA LEU A 208 -6.68 17.28 -2.10
C LEU A 208 -6.84 18.29 -0.97
N GLY A 209 -6.12 19.41 -1.04
CA GLY A 209 -6.24 20.49 -0.05
C GLY A 209 -7.65 21.05 0.00
N THR A 210 -8.28 21.23 -1.17
CA THR A 210 -9.62 21.81 -1.29
C THR A 210 -10.70 20.88 -0.79
N LEU A 211 -10.65 19.58 -1.13
CA LEU A 211 -11.56 18.58 -0.58
C LEU A 211 -11.43 18.48 0.95
N SER A 212 -10.21 18.53 1.49
CA SER A 212 -9.98 18.56 2.93
C SER A 212 -10.55 19.83 3.58
N ALA A 213 -10.43 21.00 2.93
CA ALA A 213 -10.97 22.26 3.44
C ALA A 213 -12.50 22.20 3.48
N LEU A 214 -13.11 21.81 2.37
CA LEU A 214 -14.56 21.68 2.23
C LEU A 214 -15.13 20.69 3.25
N ASP A 215 -14.47 19.56 3.49
CA ASP A 215 -14.90 18.57 4.49
C ASP A 215 -14.94 19.16 5.92
N ILE A 216 -13.92 19.94 6.32
CA ILE A 216 -13.88 20.58 7.64
C ILE A 216 -14.90 21.72 7.75
N LEU A 217 -15.04 22.54 6.70
CA LEU A 217 -16.01 23.64 6.68
C LEU A 217 -17.43 23.11 6.88
N ILE A 218 -17.77 22.00 6.23
CA ILE A 218 -19.10 21.39 6.34
C ILE A 218 -19.33 20.74 7.70
N LYS A 219 -18.30 20.15 8.31
CA LYS A 219 -18.40 19.60 9.68
C LYS A 219 -18.69 20.67 10.72
N ASN A 220 -18.05 21.83 10.61
CA ASN A 220 -18.03 22.83 11.68
C ASN A 220 -19.05 23.97 11.51
N TYR A 221 -19.50 24.25 10.28
CA TYR A 221 -20.40 25.37 9.96
C TYR A 221 -21.67 24.94 9.23
N SER A 222 -22.18 23.74 9.52
CA SER A 222 -23.33 23.14 8.81
C SER A 222 -24.60 23.99 8.85
N ASP A 223 -24.78 24.80 9.88
CA ASP A 223 -25.93 25.69 10.11
C ASP A 223 -25.98 26.89 9.16
N SER A 224 -24.86 27.28 8.57
CA SER A 224 -24.75 28.44 7.68
C SER A 224 -24.64 28.06 6.20
N LEU A 225 -24.73 26.77 5.87
CA LEU A 225 -24.64 26.28 4.50
C LEU A 225 -25.99 26.41 3.79
N THR A 226 -25.94 26.89 2.55
CA THR A 226 -27.12 26.93 1.68
C THR A 226 -27.09 25.78 0.69
N ALA A 227 -28.26 25.35 0.20
CA ALA A 227 -28.35 24.29 -0.82
C ALA A 227 -27.52 24.62 -2.07
N ALA A 228 -27.57 25.88 -2.54
CA ALA A 228 -26.82 26.34 -3.71
C ALA A 228 -25.29 26.18 -3.55
N MET A 229 -24.76 26.40 -2.34
CA MET A 229 -23.33 26.21 -2.07
C MET A 229 -22.92 24.74 -2.16
N ILE A 230 -23.77 23.84 -1.66
CA ILE A 230 -23.53 22.40 -1.71
C ILE A 230 -23.64 21.89 -3.15
N ASP A 231 -24.67 22.32 -3.87
CA ASP A 231 -24.90 21.93 -5.26
C ASP A 231 -23.71 22.32 -6.15
N ALA A 232 -23.14 23.52 -5.94
CA ALA A 232 -21.94 23.98 -6.63
C ALA A 232 -20.72 23.06 -6.42
N VAL A 233 -20.58 22.44 -5.25
CA VAL A 233 -19.51 21.45 -4.99
C VAL A 233 -19.86 20.10 -5.61
N LEU A 234 -21.11 19.64 -5.46
CA LEU A 234 -21.57 18.33 -5.95
C LEU A 234 -21.44 18.18 -7.46
N ASP A 235 -21.67 19.25 -8.23
CA ASP A 235 -21.54 19.22 -9.68
C ASP A 235 -20.08 18.96 -10.13
N GLU A 236 -19.08 19.21 -9.28
CA GLU A 236 -17.64 19.00 -9.57
C GLU A 236 -17.10 17.64 -9.13
N LEU A 237 -17.86 16.87 -8.36
CA LEU A 237 -17.39 15.61 -7.78
C LEU A 237 -17.31 14.42 -8.76
N PRO A 238 -18.21 14.24 -9.75
CA PRO A 238 -18.18 13.05 -10.61
C PRO A 238 -16.80 12.80 -11.28
N PRO A 239 -16.12 13.80 -11.87
CA PRO A 239 -14.79 13.59 -12.46
C PRO A 239 -13.68 13.26 -11.44
N LEU A 240 -13.91 13.55 -10.15
CA LEU A 240 -12.96 13.24 -9.07
C LEU A 240 -13.12 11.81 -8.55
N ILE A 241 -14.27 11.17 -8.78
CA ILE A 241 -14.56 9.80 -8.41
C ILE A 241 -14.15 8.91 -9.58
N SER A 242 -12.85 8.64 -9.66
CA SER A 242 -12.25 7.86 -10.74
C SER A 242 -11.22 6.87 -10.20
N GLU A 243 -11.03 5.75 -10.89
CA GLU A 243 -9.99 4.78 -10.55
C GLU A 243 -8.57 5.29 -10.85
N SER A 244 -8.43 6.37 -11.63
CA SER A 244 -7.14 6.97 -11.99
C SER A 244 -6.37 7.58 -10.80
N ASP A 245 -7.08 8.18 -9.84
CA ASP A 245 -6.46 8.71 -8.61
C ASP A 245 -7.28 8.32 -7.37
N MET A 246 -6.92 7.17 -6.82
CA MET A 246 -7.65 6.55 -5.71
C MET A 246 -7.65 7.42 -4.43
N HIS A 247 -6.63 8.26 -4.24
CA HIS A 247 -6.55 9.12 -3.06
C HIS A 247 -7.48 10.33 -3.17
N VAL A 248 -7.58 10.94 -4.36
CA VAL A 248 -8.56 12.00 -4.62
C VAL A 248 -9.98 11.45 -4.50
N SER A 249 -10.25 10.28 -5.07
CA SER A 249 -11.53 9.58 -4.92
C SER A 249 -11.87 9.33 -3.45
N GLN A 250 -10.92 8.82 -2.65
CA GLN A 250 -11.09 8.64 -1.20
C GLN A 250 -11.50 9.94 -0.50
N MET A 251 -10.84 11.06 -0.79
CA MET A 251 -11.14 12.35 -0.18
C MET A 251 -12.51 12.88 -0.59
N ALA A 252 -12.90 12.71 -1.86
CA ALA A 252 -14.23 13.07 -2.35
C ALA A 252 -15.33 12.22 -1.69
N ILE A 253 -15.09 10.91 -1.51
CA ILE A 253 -16.01 10.00 -0.81
C ILE A 253 -16.13 10.36 0.67
N SER A 254 -15.02 10.72 1.33
CA SER A 254 -15.04 11.20 2.72
C SER A 254 -15.89 12.46 2.85
N PHE A 255 -15.73 13.41 1.92
CA PHE A 255 -16.56 14.61 1.86
C PHE A 255 -18.05 14.28 1.72
N LEU A 256 -18.41 13.37 0.80
CA LEU A 256 -19.79 12.90 0.64
C LEU A 256 -20.34 12.22 1.90
N THR A 257 -19.50 11.46 2.61
CA THR A 257 -19.85 10.81 3.88
C THR A 257 -20.18 11.84 4.95
N THR A 258 -19.37 12.89 5.04
CA THR A 258 -19.61 14.02 5.94
C THR A 258 -20.91 14.72 5.59
N LEU A 259 -21.12 15.02 4.30
CA LEU A 259 -22.32 15.69 3.82
C LEU A 259 -23.58 14.89 4.15
N ALA A 260 -23.56 13.57 3.96
CA ALA A 260 -24.67 12.68 4.32
C ALA A 260 -24.97 12.68 5.83
N LYS A 261 -23.95 12.83 6.68
CA LYS A 261 -24.12 12.86 8.14
C LYS A 261 -24.68 14.19 8.67
N VAL A 262 -24.27 15.32 8.09
CA VAL A 262 -24.56 16.65 8.64
C VAL A 262 -25.63 17.42 7.87
N TYR A 263 -25.84 17.12 6.59
CA TYR A 263 -26.83 17.80 5.75
C TYR A 263 -27.61 16.81 4.84
N PRO A 264 -28.49 15.96 5.40
CA PRO A 264 -29.20 14.92 4.63
C PRO A 264 -30.12 15.44 3.51
N SER A 265 -30.53 16.70 3.55
CA SER A 265 -31.42 17.31 2.55
C SER A 265 -30.80 17.42 1.16
N SER A 266 -29.48 17.45 1.01
CA SER A 266 -28.80 17.52 -0.30
C SER A 266 -28.65 16.16 -1.01
N LEU A 267 -29.15 15.08 -0.41
CA LEU A 267 -28.96 13.71 -0.91
C LEU A 267 -29.76 13.40 -2.18
N SER A 268 -30.80 14.19 -2.49
CA SER A 268 -31.58 14.03 -3.72
C SER A 268 -30.71 14.15 -4.99
N LYS A 269 -29.69 15.00 -4.96
CA LYS A 269 -28.74 15.18 -6.07
C LYS A 269 -27.68 14.07 -6.13
N ILE A 270 -27.36 13.43 -5.01
CA ILE A 270 -26.42 12.28 -4.96
C ILE A 270 -26.97 11.09 -5.74
N SER A 271 -28.29 10.92 -5.81
CA SER A 271 -28.96 9.85 -6.57
C SER A 271 -28.69 9.85 -8.09
N GLY A 272 -28.03 10.88 -8.63
CA GLY A 272 -27.69 11.01 -10.05
C GLY A 272 -26.32 10.43 -10.42
N SER A 273 -25.52 11.22 -11.15
CA SER A 273 -24.22 10.79 -11.70
C SER A 273 -23.22 10.35 -10.62
N ILE A 274 -23.24 10.99 -9.44
CA ILE A 274 -22.32 10.69 -8.34
C ILE A 274 -22.47 9.23 -7.89
N LEU A 275 -23.70 8.79 -7.61
CA LEU A 275 -23.93 7.41 -7.17
C LEU A 275 -23.56 6.40 -8.27
N ASN A 276 -23.84 6.71 -9.54
CA ASN A 276 -23.45 5.84 -10.65
C ASN A 276 -21.93 5.69 -10.75
N GLU A 277 -21.16 6.77 -10.56
CA GLU A 277 -19.69 6.71 -10.53
C GLU A 277 -19.16 5.96 -9.31
N LEU A 278 -19.77 6.12 -8.13
CA LEU A 278 -19.40 5.35 -6.94
C LEU A 278 -19.63 3.85 -7.17
N ILE A 279 -20.77 3.46 -7.73
CA ILE A 279 -21.08 2.07 -8.09
C ILE A 279 -20.14 1.57 -9.21
N GLY A 280 -19.74 2.43 -10.13
CA GLY A 280 -18.67 2.18 -11.10
C GLY A 280 -17.35 1.85 -10.41
N LEU A 281 -16.93 2.68 -9.47
CA LEU A 281 -15.69 2.55 -8.71
C LEU A 281 -15.68 1.29 -7.82
N VAL A 282 -16.82 0.88 -7.25
CA VAL A 282 -16.93 -0.38 -6.49
C VAL A 282 -16.57 -1.60 -7.36
N ARG A 283 -16.79 -1.53 -8.68
CA ARG A 283 -16.43 -2.60 -9.61
C ARG A 283 -14.97 -2.55 -10.06
N SER A 284 -14.23 -1.49 -9.73
CA SER A 284 -12.83 -1.36 -10.14
C SER A 284 -11.93 -2.40 -9.45
N PRO A 285 -10.99 -3.03 -10.18
CA PRO A 285 -9.97 -3.91 -9.60
C PRO A 285 -8.97 -3.16 -8.70
N LEU A 286 -8.86 -1.84 -8.86
CA LEU A 286 -7.90 -1.01 -8.14
C LEU A 286 -8.43 -0.54 -6.78
N LEU A 287 -9.72 -0.77 -6.49
CA LEU A 287 -10.33 -0.37 -5.23
C LEU A 287 -9.84 -1.25 -4.07
N GLN A 288 -8.99 -0.67 -3.22
CA GLN A 288 -8.43 -1.28 -2.03
C GLN A 288 -8.04 -0.23 -0.98
N GLY A 289 -7.74 -0.67 0.24
CA GLY A 289 -7.20 0.18 1.31
C GLY A 289 -8.13 1.34 1.69
N GLY A 290 -7.57 2.55 1.79
CA GLY A 290 -8.27 3.72 2.31
C GLY A 290 -9.51 4.15 1.52
N ALA A 291 -9.49 4.04 0.19
CA ALA A 291 -10.65 4.37 -0.64
C ALA A 291 -11.81 3.39 -0.45
N LEU A 292 -11.50 2.09 -0.31
CA LEU A 292 -12.50 1.08 0.02
C LEU A 292 -13.10 1.36 1.39
N SER A 293 -12.28 1.63 2.42
CA SER A 293 -12.77 2.00 3.76
C SER A 293 -13.71 3.22 3.72
N ALA A 294 -13.32 4.29 3.01
CA ALA A 294 -14.17 5.47 2.84
C ALA A 294 -15.48 5.14 2.12
N MET A 295 -15.46 4.26 1.10
CA MET A 295 -16.65 3.80 0.41
C MET A 295 -17.61 3.05 1.34
N LEU A 296 -17.09 2.19 2.23
CA LEU A 296 -17.91 1.47 3.21
C LEU A 296 -18.55 2.42 4.22
N ASP A 297 -17.79 3.41 4.71
CA ASP A 297 -18.29 4.42 5.63
C ASP A 297 -19.36 5.32 4.97
N PHE A 298 -19.18 5.64 3.69
CA PHE A 298 -20.16 6.37 2.90
C PHE A 298 -21.49 5.63 2.81
N PHE A 299 -21.50 4.37 2.39
CA PHE A 299 -22.73 3.59 2.28
C PHE A 299 -23.43 3.40 3.63
N GLN A 300 -22.67 3.20 4.71
CA GLN A 300 -23.22 3.15 6.08
C GLN A 300 -23.91 4.46 6.46
N ALA A 301 -23.29 5.60 6.16
CA ALA A 301 -23.87 6.91 6.45
C ALA A 301 -25.10 7.18 5.59
N LEU A 302 -25.05 6.82 4.30
CA LEU A 302 -26.10 7.08 3.33
C LEU A 302 -27.40 6.35 3.66
N VAL A 303 -27.34 5.07 4.00
CA VAL A 303 -28.55 4.27 4.24
C VAL A 303 -29.31 4.70 5.51
N VAL A 304 -28.58 5.23 6.51
CA VAL A 304 -29.17 5.71 7.77
C VAL A 304 -30.02 6.98 7.56
N THR A 305 -29.80 7.73 6.48
CA THR A 305 -30.55 8.97 6.22
C THR A 305 -31.99 8.71 5.78
N GLY A 306 -32.31 7.51 5.30
CA GLY A 306 -33.67 7.13 4.90
C GLY A 306 -34.21 7.91 3.70
N THR A 307 -33.34 8.29 2.76
CA THR A 307 -33.73 9.06 1.57
C THR A 307 -34.52 8.20 0.58
N ASN A 308 -35.57 8.77 -0.03
CA ASN A 308 -36.39 8.09 -1.05
C ASN A 308 -35.51 7.59 -2.22
N ASN A 309 -35.71 6.35 -2.67
CA ASN A 309 -34.94 5.65 -3.72
C ASN A 309 -33.46 5.36 -3.39
N LEU A 310 -33.02 5.64 -2.17
CA LEU A 310 -31.68 5.34 -1.64
C LEU A 310 -31.76 4.49 -0.38
N GLY A 311 -32.85 3.74 -0.22
CA GLY A 311 -33.04 2.81 0.89
C GLY A 311 -32.13 1.58 0.76
N TYR A 312 -32.09 0.78 1.83
CA TYR A 312 -31.26 -0.42 1.91
C TYR A 312 -31.42 -1.36 0.71
N MET A 313 -32.67 -1.70 0.35
CA MET A 313 -32.95 -2.62 -0.77
C MET A 313 -32.61 -2.03 -2.14
N ASP A 314 -32.68 -0.70 -2.30
CA ASP A 314 -32.34 -0.05 -3.56
C ASP A 314 -30.82 -0.04 -3.76
N LEU A 315 -30.06 0.36 -2.74
CA LEU A 315 -28.60 0.32 -2.77
C LEU A 315 -28.06 -1.11 -2.95
N LEU A 316 -28.69 -2.08 -2.27
CA LEU A 316 -28.37 -3.49 -2.44
C LEU A 316 -28.55 -3.91 -3.91
N ARG A 317 -29.68 -3.57 -4.52
CA ARG A 317 -29.97 -3.90 -5.93
C ARG A 317 -29.01 -3.18 -6.89
N MET A 318 -28.56 -1.96 -6.59
CA MET A 318 -27.59 -1.24 -7.41
C MET A 318 -26.20 -1.91 -7.37
N LEU A 319 -25.79 -2.40 -6.20
CA LEU A 319 -24.51 -3.09 -5.99
C LEU A 319 -24.51 -4.49 -6.60
N THR A 320 -25.56 -5.28 -6.36
CA THR A 320 -25.63 -6.68 -6.79
C THR A 320 -26.25 -6.85 -8.19
N GLY A 321 -27.06 -5.90 -8.65
CA GLY A 321 -27.79 -5.95 -9.92
C GLY A 321 -26.94 -6.33 -11.13
N PRO A 322 -25.74 -5.74 -11.34
CA PRO A 322 -24.85 -6.14 -12.44
C PRO A 322 -24.45 -7.62 -12.44
N VAL A 323 -24.43 -8.27 -11.27
CA VAL A 323 -24.11 -9.71 -11.15
C VAL A 323 -25.33 -10.58 -11.47
N TYR A 324 -26.52 -10.15 -11.04
CA TYR A 324 -27.76 -10.89 -11.25
C TYR A 324 -28.34 -10.71 -12.66
N SER A 325 -27.94 -9.67 -13.40
CA SER A 325 -28.47 -9.36 -14.73
C SER A 325 -27.83 -10.17 -15.88
N GLN A 326 -26.90 -11.09 -15.58
CA GLN A 326 -26.33 -12.12 -16.47
C GLN A 326 -25.72 -11.64 -17.82
N SER A 327 -25.74 -10.36 -18.16
CA SER A 327 -25.23 -9.84 -19.45
C SER A 327 -23.72 -9.60 -19.45
N THR A 328 -23.10 -9.48 -18.28
CA THR A 328 -21.64 -9.37 -18.14
C THR A 328 -21.24 -9.97 -16.80
N ALA A 329 -20.65 -11.17 -16.81
CA ALA A 329 -19.92 -11.63 -15.63
C ALA A 329 -18.93 -10.51 -15.24
N LEU A 330 -18.90 -10.10 -13.96
CA LEU A 330 -17.91 -9.12 -13.52
C LEU A 330 -16.53 -9.68 -13.85
N THR A 331 -15.73 -8.90 -14.58
CA THR A 331 -14.49 -9.35 -15.20
C THR A 331 -13.39 -9.66 -14.17
N HIS A 332 -13.51 -9.15 -12.94
CA HIS A 332 -12.45 -9.23 -11.94
C HIS A 332 -12.93 -9.75 -10.59
N LYS A 333 -12.11 -10.59 -9.96
CA LYS A 333 -12.35 -11.19 -8.63
C LYS A 333 -12.53 -10.13 -7.55
N GLN A 334 -11.73 -9.07 -7.60
CA GLN A 334 -11.76 -7.98 -6.62
C GLN A 334 -13.12 -7.30 -6.54
N SER A 335 -13.83 -7.17 -7.67
CA SER A 335 -15.15 -6.55 -7.73
C SER A 335 -16.17 -7.29 -6.83
N TYR A 336 -16.12 -8.62 -6.78
CA TYR A 336 -16.99 -9.41 -5.91
C TYR A 336 -16.71 -9.16 -4.42
N TYR A 337 -15.43 -9.06 -4.04
CA TYR A 337 -15.04 -8.74 -2.66
C TYR A 337 -15.45 -7.32 -2.26
N SER A 338 -15.23 -6.33 -3.14
CA SER A 338 -15.65 -4.94 -2.90
C SER A 338 -17.16 -4.83 -2.73
N ILE A 339 -17.94 -5.49 -3.59
CA ILE A 339 -19.40 -5.54 -3.49
C ILE A 339 -19.82 -6.22 -2.19
N ALA A 340 -19.29 -7.40 -1.87
CA ALA A 340 -19.62 -8.12 -0.64
C ALA A 340 -19.35 -7.29 0.62
N LYS A 341 -18.22 -6.57 0.68
CA LYS A 341 -17.91 -5.63 1.76
C LYS A 341 -18.90 -4.47 1.84
N CYS A 342 -19.32 -3.90 0.72
CA CYS A 342 -20.35 -2.86 0.69
C CYS A 342 -21.71 -3.39 1.17
N VAL A 343 -22.10 -4.61 0.76
CA VAL A 343 -23.31 -5.28 1.23
C VAL A 343 -23.27 -5.50 2.75
N ALA A 344 -22.14 -5.95 3.28
CA ALA A 344 -21.95 -6.12 4.72
C ALA A 344 -22.02 -4.80 5.48
N ALA A 345 -21.39 -3.74 4.94
CA ALA A 345 -21.46 -2.40 5.49
C ALA A 345 -22.89 -1.87 5.56
N LEU A 346 -23.67 -2.01 4.48
CA LEU A 346 -25.10 -1.66 4.46
C LEU A 346 -25.90 -2.47 5.49
N THR A 347 -25.65 -3.78 5.58
CA THR A 347 -26.38 -4.68 6.47
C THR A 347 -26.10 -4.38 7.95
N ARG A 348 -24.86 -3.99 8.28
CA ARG A 348 -24.48 -3.53 9.62
C ARG A 348 -25.21 -2.24 10.01
N ALA A 349 -25.40 -1.32 9.07
CA ALA A 349 -26.13 -0.07 9.32
C ALA A 349 -27.64 -0.30 9.48
N CYS A 350 -28.21 -1.32 8.82
CA CYS A 350 -29.64 -1.65 8.85
C CYS A 350 -29.89 -3.11 9.30
N PRO A 351 -29.71 -3.45 10.58
CA PRO A 351 -29.76 -4.84 11.05
C PRO A 351 -31.15 -5.50 10.93
N LYS A 352 -32.22 -4.72 10.79
CA LYS A 352 -33.59 -5.23 10.66
C LYS A 352 -33.84 -5.95 9.34
N GLU A 353 -33.20 -5.49 8.26
CA GLU A 353 -33.36 -6.04 6.90
C GLU A 353 -32.40 -7.21 6.62
N GLY A 354 -31.35 -7.34 7.45
CA GLY A 354 -30.30 -8.35 7.30
C GLY A 354 -30.81 -9.79 7.20
N PRO A 355 -31.69 -10.28 8.10
CA PRO A 355 -32.14 -11.67 8.05
C PRO A 355 -32.82 -12.06 6.73
N ALA A 356 -33.58 -11.15 6.11
CA ALA A 356 -34.23 -11.39 4.83
C ALA A 356 -33.21 -11.53 3.69
N VAL A 357 -32.19 -10.66 3.67
CA VAL A 357 -31.13 -10.68 2.66
C VAL A 357 -30.21 -11.88 2.82
N VAL A 358 -29.84 -12.24 4.05
CA VAL A 358 -29.09 -13.47 4.32
C VAL A 358 -29.89 -14.69 3.87
N GLY A 359 -31.20 -14.72 4.13
CA GLY A 359 -32.09 -15.77 3.62
C GLY A 359 -32.11 -15.86 2.09
N GLN A 360 -32.12 -14.73 1.38
CA GLN A 360 -32.03 -14.70 -0.08
C GLN A 360 -30.69 -15.26 -0.57
N PHE A 361 -29.57 -14.85 0.02
CA PHE A 361 -28.25 -15.37 -0.36
C PHE A 361 -28.11 -16.88 -0.11
N ILE A 362 -28.70 -17.40 0.97
CA ILE A 362 -28.75 -18.86 1.20
C ILE A 362 -29.50 -19.57 0.06
N GLN A 363 -30.64 -19.03 -0.38
CA GLN A 363 -31.38 -19.58 -1.51
C GLN A 363 -30.59 -19.51 -2.81
N ASP A 364 -29.86 -18.41 -3.04
CA ASP A 364 -29.04 -18.23 -4.24
C ASP A 364 -27.87 -19.23 -4.30
N VAL A 365 -27.30 -19.61 -3.15
CA VAL A 365 -26.27 -20.67 -3.06
C VAL A 365 -26.88 -22.06 -3.26
N LYS A 366 -28.06 -22.32 -2.69
CA LYS A 366 -28.75 -23.62 -2.77
C LYS A 366 -29.31 -23.91 -4.16
N ASN A 367 -29.71 -22.87 -4.90
CA ASN A 367 -30.35 -23.03 -6.20
C ASN A 367 -29.37 -23.52 -7.26
N SER A 368 -29.55 -24.75 -7.74
CA SER A 368 -28.71 -25.35 -8.78
C SER A 368 -28.77 -24.63 -10.14
N ARG A 369 -29.78 -23.78 -10.37
CA ARG A 369 -29.91 -22.93 -11.57
C ARG A 369 -29.19 -21.58 -11.45
N SER A 370 -28.69 -21.25 -10.26
CA SER A 370 -27.93 -20.03 -10.01
C SER A 370 -26.56 -20.13 -10.69
N THR A 371 -26.15 -19.05 -11.36
CA THR A 371 -24.82 -18.96 -12.00
C THR A 371 -23.72 -18.98 -10.95
N ASP A 372 -22.55 -19.52 -11.28
CA ASP A 372 -21.40 -19.55 -10.37
C ASP A 372 -21.01 -18.15 -9.86
N SER A 373 -21.13 -17.10 -10.68
CA SER A 373 -20.91 -15.70 -10.28
C SER A 373 -21.87 -15.22 -9.18
N ILE A 374 -23.13 -15.65 -9.22
CA ILE A 374 -24.13 -15.31 -8.21
C ILE A 374 -23.81 -16.05 -6.91
N ARG A 375 -23.50 -17.36 -7.00
CA ARG A 375 -23.10 -18.16 -5.83
C ARG A 375 -21.82 -17.60 -5.18
N LEU A 376 -20.86 -17.16 -6.00
CA LEU A 376 -19.64 -16.51 -5.55
C LEU A 376 -19.94 -15.24 -4.75
N LEU A 377 -20.73 -14.33 -5.32
CA LEU A 377 -21.13 -13.10 -4.63
C LEU A 377 -21.91 -13.39 -3.34
N ALA A 378 -22.84 -14.34 -3.39
CA ALA A 378 -23.66 -14.72 -2.23
C ALA A 378 -22.79 -15.26 -1.09
N LEU A 379 -21.86 -16.18 -1.36
CA LEU A 379 -20.94 -16.71 -0.36
C LEU A 379 -20.04 -15.63 0.24
N LEU A 380 -19.44 -14.77 -0.59
CA LEU A 380 -18.62 -13.66 -0.09
C LEU A 380 -19.44 -12.68 0.76
N SER A 381 -20.66 -12.35 0.35
CA SER A 381 -21.56 -11.47 1.10
C SER A 381 -21.97 -12.08 2.43
N LEU A 382 -22.26 -13.39 2.46
CA LEU A 382 -22.52 -14.13 3.71
C LEU A 382 -21.30 -14.12 4.63
N GLY A 383 -20.09 -14.28 4.08
CA GLY A 383 -18.83 -14.18 4.81
C GLY A 383 -18.65 -12.82 5.48
N GLU A 384 -18.70 -11.73 4.71
CA GLU A 384 -18.49 -10.36 5.21
C GLU A 384 -19.60 -9.92 6.18
N VAL A 385 -20.86 -10.30 5.93
CA VAL A 385 -21.97 -10.05 6.87
C VAL A 385 -21.76 -10.84 8.16
N GLY A 386 -21.47 -12.14 8.05
CA GLY A 386 -21.27 -13.03 9.18
C GLY A 386 -20.02 -12.76 10.00
N HIS A 387 -19.05 -12.01 9.46
CA HIS A 387 -17.91 -11.53 10.22
C HIS A 387 -18.31 -10.54 11.33
N HIS A 388 -19.33 -9.72 11.06
CA HIS A 388 -19.74 -8.63 11.96
C HIS A 388 -21.06 -8.90 12.69
N ILE A 389 -21.93 -9.73 12.11
CA ILE A 389 -23.28 -10.02 12.62
C ILE A 389 -23.36 -11.51 12.94
N ASP A 390 -23.91 -11.85 14.10
CA ASP A 390 -24.14 -13.23 14.47
C ASP A 390 -25.23 -13.87 13.59
N LEU A 391 -24.85 -14.90 12.83
CA LEU A 391 -25.74 -15.67 11.95
C LEU A 391 -26.15 -17.02 12.55
N SER A 392 -25.85 -17.26 13.83
CA SER A 392 -26.23 -18.49 14.57
C SER A 392 -27.71 -18.87 14.45
N GLY A 393 -28.60 -17.88 14.31
CA GLY A 393 -30.04 -18.08 14.16
C GLY A 393 -30.44 -18.86 12.91
N GLN A 394 -29.56 -19.02 11.92
CA GLN A 394 -29.84 -19.71 10.66
C GLN A 394 -29.16 -21.08 10.60
N LEU A 395 -29.85 -22.11 11.11
CA LEU A 395 -29.34 -23.48 11.21
C LEU A 395 -28.95 -24.12 9.86
N GLU A 396 -29.59 -23.70 8.76
CA GLU A 396 -29.33 -24.24 7.41
C GLU A 396 -28.01 -23.71 6.80
N LEU A 397 -27.45 -22.61 7.32
CA LEU A 397 -26.27 -21.96 6.76
C LEU A 397 -25.04 -22.90 6.77
N LYS A 398 -24.83 -23.64 7.87
CA LYS A 398 -23.69 -24.56 8.02
C LYS A 398 -23.69 -25.64 6.94
N SER A 399 -24.84 -26.27 6.67
CA SER A 399 -24.94 -27.33 5.67
C SER A 399 -24.82 -26.79 4.25
N VAL A 400 -25.38 -25.61 3.95
CA VAL A 400 -25.31 -24.98 2.63
C VAL A 400 -23.87 -24.61 2.27
N ILE A 401 -23.08 -24.07 3.20
CA ILE A 401 -21.67 -23.76 2.96
C ILE A 401 -20.85 -25.04 2.77
N LEU A 402 -21.08 -26.07 3.59
CA LEU A 402 -20.40 -27.36 3.43
C LEU A 402 -20.74 -28.06 2.12
N GLU A 403 -21.95 -27.90 1.60
CA GLU A 403 -22.31 -28.43 0.29
C GLU A 403 -21.56 -27.71 -0.84
N ALA A 404 -21.37 -26.39 -0.71
CA ALA A 404 -20.60 -25.60 -1.67
C ALA A 404 -19.12 -26.01 -1.76
N PHE A 405 -18.56 -26.70 -0.76
CA PHE A 405 -17.20 -27.27 -0.83
C PHE A 405 -17.08 -28.38 -1.87
N SER A 406 -18.20 -29.01 -2.26
CA SER A 406 -18.25 -30.05 -3.29
C SER A 406 -18.48 -29.46 -4.69
N SER A 407 -18.52 -28.13 -4.85
CA SER A 407 -18.77 -27.48 -6.13
C SER A 407 -17.69 -27.81 -7.17
N PRO A 408 -18.04 -27.93 -8.47
CA PRO A 408 -17.06 -28.11 -9.54
C PRO A 408 -16.19 -26.86 -9.77
N SER A 409 -16.63 -25.68 -9.31
CA SER A 409 -15.89 -24.43 -9.47
C SER A 409 -14.95 -24.16 -8.28
N GLU A 410 -13.66 -24.02 -8.55
CA GLU A 410 -12.64 -23.66 -7.54
C GLU A 410 -12.91 -22.31 -6.87
N GLU A 411 -13.49 -21.36 -7.60
CA GLU A 411 -13.82 -20.03 -7.08
C GLU A 411 -14.92 -20.11 -6.02
N VAL A 412 -15.96 -20.91 -6.28
CA VAL A 412 -17.04 -21.16 -5.34
C VAL A 412 -16.52 -21.91 -4.11
N LYS A 413 -15.65 -22.91 -4.29
CA LYS A 413 -15.04 -23.65 -3.15
C LYS A 413 -14.19 -22.74 -2.27
N SER A 414 -13.39 -21.87 -2.88
CA SER A 414 -12.55 -20.90 -2.17
C SER A 414 -13.40 -19.87 -1.42
N ALA A 415 -14.46 -19.34 -2.06
CA ALA A 415 -15.38 -18.41 -1.43
C ALA A 415 -16.21 -19.05 -0.32
N ALA A 416 -16.58 -20.33 -0.45
CA ALA A 416 -17.24 -21.08 0.63
C ALA A 416 -16.32 -21.27 1.83
N SER A 417 -15.04 -21.59 1.58
CA SER A 417 -14.02 -21.70 2.63
C SER A 417 -13.82 -20.36 3.36
N TYR A 418 -13.71 -19.27 2.59
CA TYR A 418 -13.64 -17.91 3.15
C TYR A 418 -14.91 -17.56 3.95
N ALA A 419 -16.09 -17.83 3.41
CA ALA A 419 -17.37 -17.56 4.06
C ALA A 419 -17.48 -18.29 5.40
N LEU A 420 -17.18 -19.60 5.44
CA LEU A 420 -17.20 -20.37 6.69
C LEU A 420 -16.24 -19.78 7.73
N GLY A 421 -15.01 -19.46 7.33
CA GLY A 421 -14.01 -18.89 8.22
C GLY A 421 -14.43 -17.52 8.76
N SER A 422 -14.92 -16.64 7.88
CA SER A 422 -15.34 -15.29 8.23
C SER A 422 -16.61 -15.28 9.11
N ILE A 423 -17.62 -16.09 8.78
CA ILE A 423 -18.83 -16.30 9.62
C ILE A 423 -18.45 -16.81 11.01
N SER A 424 -17.42 -17.68 11.09
CA SER A 424 -16.96 -18.21 12.36
C SER A 424 -16.41 -17.13 13.29
N VAL A 425 -15.95 -15.99 12.76
CA VAL A 425 -15.48 -14.86 13.58
C VAL A 425 -16.63 -14.12 14.25
N GLY A 426 -17.79 -13.99 13.60
CA GLY A 426 -18.95 -13.31 14.19
C GLY A 426 -19.51 -14.01 15.43
N ASN A 427 -19.42 -15.34 15.49
CA ASN A 427 -19.74 -16.13 16.67
C ASN A 427 -18.77 -17.30 16.86
N LEU A 428 -17.60 -16.96 17.37
CA LEU A 428 -16.50 -17.91 17.63
C LEU A 428 -16.89 -19.12 18.48
N PRO A 429 -17.61 -19.00 19.62
CA PRO A 429 -17.89 -20.16 20.47
C PRO A 429 -18.80 -21.21 19.81
N GLU A 430 -19.66 -20.82 18.87
CA GLU A 430 -20.53 -21.77 18.19
C GLU A 430 -19.88 -22.41 16.96
N TYR A 431 -19.19 -21.61 16.14
CA TYR A 431 -18.68 -22.08 14.85
C TYR A 431 -17.27 -22.66 14.93
N LEU A 432 -16.40 -22.17 15.83
CA LEU A 432 -15.03 -22.68 15.91
C LEU A 432 -14.98 -24.16 16.32
N PRO A 433 -15.69 -24.62 17.37
CA PRO A 433 -15.74 -26.05 17.69
C PRO A 433 -16.28 -26.90 16.54
N PHE A 434 -17.26 -26.38 15.80
CA PHE A 434 -17.80 -27.03 14.60
C PHE A 434 -16.73 -27.19 13.52
N VAL A 435 -15.96 -26.12 13.19
CA VAL A 435 -14.87 -26.20 12.22
C VAL A 435 -13.81 -27.22 12.65
N LEU A 436 -13.38 -27.21 13.92
CA LEU A 436 -12.40 -28.18 14.43
C LEU A 436 -12.91 -29.63 14.35
N GLN A 437 -14.20 -29.84 14.62
CA GLN A 437 -14.82 -31.15 14.53
C GLN A 437 -14.92 -31.64 13.08
N GLU A 438 -15.31 -30.78 12.14
CA GLU A 438 -15.39 -31.13 10.72
C GLU A 438 -14.02 -31.42 10.10
N ILE A 439 -12.96 -30.72 10.52
CA ILE A 439 -11.57 -31.01 10.08
C ILE A 439 -11.18 -32.45 10.42
N THR A 440 -11.58 -32.93 11.61
CA THR A 440 -11.28 -34.29 12.05
C THR A 440 -12.21 -35.32 11.41
N SER A 441 -13.46 -34.96 11.16
CA SER A 441 -14.52 -35.85 10.66
C SER A 441 -14.43 -36.12 9.14
N GLN A 442 -14.10 -35.10 8.34
CA GLN A 442 -14.21 -35.15 6.88
C GLN A 442 -12.86 -34.89 6.19
N PRO A 443 -11.99 -35.91 6.04
CA PRO A 443 -10.65 -35.72 5.45
C PRO A 443 -10.71 -35.23 4.00
N LYS A 444 -11.77 -35.58 3.24
CA LYS A 444 -11.95 -35.13 1.85
C LYS A 444 -12.09 -33.60 1.70
N ARG A 445 -12.56 -32.91 2.75
CA ARG A 445 -12.76 -31.46 2.77
C ARG A 445 -11.70 -30.74 3.59
N GLN A 446 -10.70 -31.47 4.10
CA GLN A 446 -9.73 -30.99 5.07
C GLN A 446 -8.97 -29.74 4.57
N TYR A 447 -8.54 -29.74 3.31
CA TYR A 447 -7.83 -28.61 2.71
C TYR A 447 -8.63 -27.30 2.84
N LEU A 448 -9.89 -27.29 2.41
CA LEU A 448 -10.76 -26.11 2.47
C LEU A 448 -11.12 -25.72 3.91
N LEU A 449 -11.32 -26.69 4.80
CA LEU A 449 -11.61 -26.41 6.20
C LEU A 449 -10.41 -25.81 6.94
N LEU A 450 -9.19 -26.23 6.60
CA LEU A 450 -7.97 -25.61 7.11
C LEU A 450 -7.80 -24.19 6.60
N HIS A 451 -8.21 -23.90 5.36
CA HIS A 451 -8.27 -22.52 4.87
C HIS A 451 -9.31 -21.68 5.63
N SER A 452 -10.47 -22.25 5.99
CA SER A 452 -11.45 -21.57 6.85
C SER A 452 -10.87 -21.31 8.24
N LEU A 453 -10.17 -22.28 8.82
CA LEU A 453 -9.48 -22.12 10.10
C LEU A 453 -8.37 -21.06 10.02
N LYS A 454 -7.65 -20.98 8.90
CA LYS A 454 -6.66 -19.94 8.66
C LYS A 454 -7.30 -18.55 8.69
N GLU A 455 -8.44 -18.39 8.04
CA GLU A 455 -9.19 -17.14 8.05
C GLU A 455 -9.57 -16.76 9.49
N ILE A 456 -10.10 -17.70 10.27
CA ILE A 456 -10.42 -17.49 11.69
C ILE A 456 -9.20 -17.00 12.47
N ILE A 457 -8.05 -17.64 12.32
CA ILE A 457 -6.82 -17.25 13.03
C ILE A 457 -6.35 -15.85 12.61
N SER A 458 -6.54 -15.49 11.35
CA SER A 458 -6.04 -14.24 10.77
C SER A 458 -6.92 -13.03 11.10
N SER A 459 -8.25 -13.21 11.15
CA SER A 459 -9.22 -12.12 11.31
C SER A 459 -9.92 -12.08 12.67
N ALA A 460 -9.83 -13.13 13.49
CA ALA A 460 -10.40 -13.10 14.85
C ALA A 460 -9.61 -12.18 15.79
N SER A 461 -10.32 -11.64 16.78
CA SER A 461 -9.69 -10.89 17.87
C SER A 461 -8.79 -11.79 18.72
N VAL A 462 -7.62 -11.27 19.11
CA VAL A 462 -6.65 -11.98 19.96
C VAL A 462 -7.29 -12.47 21.27
N VAL A 463 -8.16 -11.65 21.88
CA VAL A 463 -8.84 -11.96 23.14
C VAL A 463 -9.84 -13.11 22.96
N GLY A 464 -10.64 -13.07 21.91
CA GLY A 464 -11.64 -14.12 21.64
C GLY A 464 -11.00 -15.47 21.27
N LEU A 465 -9.82 -15.44 20.63
CA LEU A 465 -9.15 -16.65 20.17
C LEU A 465 -8.33 -17.36 21.25
N LYS A 466 -7.81 -16.62 22.25
CA LYS A 466 -6.93 -17.15 23.33
C LYS A 466 -7.45 -18.44 23.99
N PRO A 467 -8.75 -18.59 24.33
CA PRO A 467 -9.27 -19.83 24.94
C PRO A 467 -9.15 -21.06 24.04
N TYR A 468 -9.18 -20.87 22.72
CA TYR A 468 -9.18 -21.96 21.74
C TYR A 468 -7.78 -22.28 21.22
N VAL A 469 -6.77 -21.46 21.52
CA VAL A 469 -5.40 -21.62 21.00
C VAL A 469 -4.86 -23.02 21.24
N GLU A 470 -5.00 -23.57 22.45
CA GLU A 470 -4.49 -24.92 22.75
C GLU A 470 -5.23 -26.02 21.98
N ASN A 471 -6.56 -25.89 21.80
CA ASN A 471 -7.34 -26.83 21.00
C ASN A 471 -6.95 -26.79 19.52
N ILE A 472 -6.79 -25.59 18.96
CA ILE A 472 -6.36 -25.41 17.57
C ILE A 472 -4.94 -25.93 17.39
N TRP A 473 -4.04 -25.61 18.33
CA TRP A 473 -2.66 -26.07 18.31
C TRP A 473 -2.55 -27.60 18.32
N ALA A 474 -3.30 -28.26 19.22
CA ALA A 474 -3.33 -29.72 19.29
C ALA A 474 -3.84 -30.36 17.99
N LEU A 475 -4.86 -29.77 17.36
CA LEU A 475 -5.38 -30.23 16.07
C LEU A 475 -4.36 -30.06 14.95
N LEU A 476 -3.72 -28.89 14.86
CA LEU A 476 -2.73 -28.59 13.82
C LEU A 476 -1.52 -29.52 13.93
N LEU A 477 -1.01 -29.75 15.14
CA LEU A 477 0.10 -30.68 15.36
C LEU A 477 -0.22 -32.11 14.92
N LYS A 478 -1.45 -32.58 15.15
CA LYS A 478 -1.90 -33.90 14.69
C LYS A 478 -1.89 -34.00 13.15
N HIS A 479 -2.05 -32.87 12.45
CA HIS A 479 -2.06 -32.80 10.99
C HIS A 479 -0.73 -32.35 10.38
N CYS A 480 0.34 -32.16 11.17
CA CYS A 480 1.68 -31.87 10.64
C CYS A 480 2.33 -33.06 9.91
N GLU A 481 1.78 -34.27 10.05
CA GLU A 481 2.30 -35.52 9.48
C GLU A 481 1.50 -36.00 8.26
N CYS A 482 0.62 -35.19 7.70
CA CYS A 482 -0.16 -35.60 6.54
C CYS A 482 0.71 -35.72 5.27
N ALA A 483 0.43 -36.71 4.42
CA ALA A 483 1.22 -36.97 3.22
C ALA A 483 1.12 -35.82 2.19
N GLU A 484 -0.05 -35.17 2.10
CA GLU A 484 -0.29 -34.06 1.16
C GLU A 484 0.50 -32.80 1.55
N GLU A 485 1.41 -32.36 0.67
CA GLU A 485 2.23 -31.16 0.90
C GLU A 485 1.38 -29.88 0.99
N GLY A 486 0.34 -29.75 0.16
CA GLY A 486 -0.55 -28.59 0.18
C GLY A 486 -1.22 -28.41 1.55
N THR A 487 -1.75 -29.49 2.11
CA THR A 487 -2.38 -29.52 3.44
C THR A 487 -1.36 -29.18 4.54
N ARG A 488 -0.14 -29.72 4.47
CA ARG A 488 0.95 -29.36 5.41
C ARG A 488 1.29 -27.88 5.36
N ASN A 489 1.31 -27.27 4.17
CA ASN A 489 1.60 -25.84 4.02
C ASN A 489 0.54 -24.96 4.66
N VAL A 490 -0.76 -25.30 4.53
CA VAL A 490 -1.83 -24.56 5.22
C VAL A 490 -1.74 -24.73 6.73
N VAL A 491 -1.44 -25.94 7.22
CA VAL A 491 -1.21 -26.20 8.66
C VAL A 491 -0.03 -25.37 9.18
N ALA A 492 1.08 -25.34 8.44
CA ALA A 492 2.25 -24.56 8.79
C ALA A 492 1.95 -23.05 8.80
N GLU A 493 1.18 -22.55 7.83
CA GLU A 493 0.71 -21.15 7.81
C GLU A 493 -0.14 -20.83 9.04
N CYS A 494 -1.08 -21.71 9.40
CA CYS A 494 -1.88 -21.57 10.63
C CYS A 494 -1.01 -21.57 11.90
N LEU A 495 -0.03 -22.46 12.01
CA LEU A 495 0.91 -22.51 13.15
C LEU A 495 1.75 -21.23 13.24
N GLY A 496 2.24 -20.71 12.11
CA GLY A 496 2.97 -19.45 12.03
C GLY A 496 2.10 -18.29 12.51
N LYS A 497 0.88 -18.16 11.98
CA LYS A 497 -0.06 -17.11 12.38
C LYS A 497 -0.47 -17.20 13.86
N LEU A 498 -0.71 -18.40 14.39
CA LEU A 498 -0.98 -18.59 15.82
C LEU A 498 0.21 -18.19 16.70
N THR A 499 1.44 -18.47 16.24
CA THR A 499 2.65 -18.09 16.98
C THR A 499 2.79 -16.59 17.13
N LEU A 500 2.26 -15.79 16.20
CA LEU A 500 2.24 -14.32 16.33
C LEU A 500 1.36 -13.82 17.50
N ILE A 501 0.43 -14.65 18.01
CA ILE A 501 -0.46 -14.28 19.12
C ILE A 501 0.24 -14.36 20.47
N ASP A 502 1.07 -15.39 20.67
CA ASP A 502 1.81 -15.65 21.91
C ASP A 502 3.19 -16.24 21.57
N PRO A 503 4.12 -15.40 21.08
CA PRO A 503 5.40 -15.87 20.58
C PRO A 503 6.30 -16.44 21.67
N GLU A 504 6.22 -15.90 22.90
CA GLU A 504 7.06 -16.32 24.03
C GLU A 504 6.80 -17.78 24.43
N THR A 505 5.54 -18.23 24.36
CA THR A 505 5.15 -19.59 24.74
C THR A 505 5.19 -20.56 23.56
N LEU A 506 4.76 -20.12 22.37
CA LEU A 506 4.57 -20.99 21.21
C LEU A 506 5.85 -21.19 20.39
N LEU A 507 6.72 -20.20 20.28
CA LEU A 507 7.97 -20.32 19.52
C LEU A 507 8.93 -21.37 20.12
N PRO A 508 9.13 -21.45 21.45
CA PRO A 508 9.91 -22.54 22.06
C PRO A 508 9.27 -23.90 21.83
N ARG A 509 7.93 -23.97 21.77
CA ARG A 509 7.22 -25.22 21.47
C ARG A 509 7.53 -25.67 20.05
N LEU A 510 7.48 -24.78 19.05
CA LEU A 510 7.92 -25.09 17.68
C LEU A 510 9.38 -25.57 17.64
N LYS A 511 10.28 -24.88 18.34
CA LYS A 511 11.69 -25.29 18.44
C LYS A 511 11.84 -26.73 18.95
N GLY A 512 11.01 -27.17 19.90
CA GLY A 512 11.02 -28.56 20.40
C GLY A 512 10.71 -29.62 19.33
N TYR A 513 9.91 -29.29 18.31
CA TYR A 513 9.55 -30.22 17.23
C TYR A 513 10.65 -30.39 16.17
N LEU A 514 11.72 -29.58 16.20
CA LEU A 514 12.87 -29.74 15.30
C LEU A 514 13.61 -31.06 15.52
N ILE A 515 13.54 -31.63 16.73
CA ILE A 515 14.19 -32.89 17.12
C ILE A 515 13.24 -34.09 16.92
N SER A 516 12.04 -33.87 16.39
CA SER A 516 11.07 -34.96 16.15
C SER A 516 11.60 -35.97 15.13
N GLY A 517 11.21 -37.24 15.29
CA GLY A 517 11.63 -38.31 14.37
C GLY A 517 10.96 -38.27 12.99
N SER A 518 9.92 -37.45 12.80
CA SER A 518 9.16 -37.34 11.55
C SER A 518 9.71 -36.21 10.67
N SER A 519 10.09 -36.51 9.42
CA SER A 519 10.52 -35.50 8.46
C SER A 519 9.42 -34.50 8.10
N TYR A 520 8.16 -34.94 8.12
CA TYR A 520 6.99 -34.08 7.88
C TYR A 520 6.77 -33.05 8.99
N ALA A 521 6.92 -33.46 10.25
CA ALA A 521 6.81 -32.56 11.39
C ALA A 521 7.92 -31.50 11.37
N ARG A 522 9.17 -31.90 11.11
CA ARG A 522 10.30 -30.98 10.94
C ARG A 522 10.09 -30.02 9.77
N SER A 523 9.61 -30.51 8.62
CA SER A 523 9.28 -29.64 7.48
C SER A 523 8.19 -28.63 7.83
N SER A 524 7.09 -29.07 8.45
CA SER A 524 5.96 -28.21 8.81
C SER A 524 6.36 -27.12 9.80
N VAL A 525 7.23 -27.43 10.76
CA VAL A 525 7.66 -26.47 11.78
C VAL A 525 8.59 -25.40 11.21
N VAL A 526 9.48 -25.78 10.28
CA VAL A 526 10.36 -24.83 9.58
C VAL A 526 9.53 -23.95 8.62
N THR A 527 8.54 -24.52 7.92
CA THR A 527 7.59 -23.72 7.14
C THR A 527 6.74 -22.79 8.02
N ALA A 528 6.38 -23.20 9.24
CA ALA A 528 5.61 -22.36 10.15
C ALA A 528 6.38 -21.11 10.58
N VAL A 529 7.69 -21.25 10.90
CA VAL A 529 8.52 -20.08 11.22
C VAL A 529 8.69 -19.16 10.01
N LYS A 530 8.73 -19.68 8.76
CA LYS A 530 8.71 -18.83 7.55
C LYS A 530 7.51 -17.87 7.56
N PHE A 531 6.32 -18.35 7.92
CA PHE A 531 5.10 -17.53 7.95
C PHE A 531 5.02 -16.55 9.14
N THR A 532 5.99 -16.58 10.06
CA THR A 532 6.16 -15.55 11.09
C THR A 532 7.00 -14.35 10.62
N ILE A 533 7.72 -14.49 9.49
CA ILE A 533 8.58 -13.44 8.94
C ILE A 533 7.72 -12.49 8.11
N SER A 534 7.55 -11.27 8.60
CA SER A 534 6.91 -10.16 7.89
C SER A 534 7.95 -9.13 7.44
N ASP A 535 7.64 -8.38 6.38
CA ASP A 535 8.45 -7.27 5.87
C ASP A 535 8.57 -6.12 6.91
N HIS A 536 7.45 -5.79 7.55
CA HIS A 536 7.41 -4.76 8.58
C HIS A 536 8.02 -5.29 9.90
N PRO A 537 8.68 -4.44 10.71
CA PRO A 537 9.20 -4.84 12.01
C PRO A 537 8.04 -5.25 12.94
N GLN A 538 8.15 -6.44 13.54
CA GLN A 538 7.12 -7.05 14.39
C GLN A 538 7.66 -7.32 15.80
N PRO A 539 6.80 -7.38 16.84
CA PRO A 539 7.22 -7.67 18.21
C PRO A 539 7.95 -9.00 18.37
N ILE A 540 7.73 -9.97 17.45
CA ILE A 540 8.39 -11.28 17.47
C ILE A 540 9.87 -11.22 17.06
N ASP A 541 10.30 -10.18 16.33
CA ASP A 541 11.61 -10.12 15.69
C ASP A 541 12.80 -10.31 16.65
N PRO A 542 12.84 -9.70 17.85
CA PRO A 542 13.96 -9.90 18.78
C PRO A 542 14.07 -11.35 19.27
N LEU A 543 12.93 -11.99 19.53
CA LEU A 543 12.88 -13.39 19.95
C LEU A 543 13.26 -14.32 18.79
N LEU A 544 12.74 -14.01 17.59
CA LEU A 544 13.00 -14.77 16.37
C LEU A 544 14.48 -14.69 15.99
N LYS A 545 15.13 -13.53 16.12
CA LYS A 545 16.58 -13.39 15.90
C LYS A 545 17.40 -14.34 16.76
N ASN A 546 16.99 -14.58 18.00
CA ASN A 546 17.70 -15.50 18.91
C ASN A 546 17.46 -16.98 18.57
N CYS A 547 16.34 -17.33 17.96
CA CYS A 547 15.93 -18.71 17.71
C CYS A 547 16.09 -19.17 16.26
N ILE A 548 16.14 -18.25 15.29
CA ILE A 548 16.16 -18.57 13.86
C ILE A 548 17.36 -19.42 13.45
N GLY A 549 18.52 -19.21 14.10
CA GLY A 549 19.70 -20.04 13.90
C GLY A 549 19.46 -21.52 14.19
N ASP A 550 18.59 -21.85 15.16
CA ASP A 550 18.26 -23.25 15.46
C ASP A 550 17.38 -23.89 14.38
N PHE A 551 16.50 -23.11 13.75
CA PHE A 551 15.72 -23.59 12.60
C PHE A 551 16.62 -23.76 11.36
N LEU A 552 17.58 -22.85 11.14
CA LEU A 552 18.48 -22.93 9.98
C LEU A 552 19.48 -24.08 10.05
N LYS A 553 19.78 -24.62 11.24
CA LYS A 553 20.55 -25.87 11.39
C LYS A 553 19.90 -27.07 10.69
N THR A 554 18.60 -27.00 10.40
CA THR A 554 17.91 -28.04 9.60
C THR A 554 18.35 -28.11 8.14
N LEU A 555 19.22 -27.19 7.68
CA LEU A 555 19.94 -27.34 6.42
C LEU A 555 20.82 -28.61 6.38
N GLU A 556 21.22 -29.14 7.53
CA GLU A 556 21.99 -30.38 7.64
C GLU A 556 21.11 -31.65 7.79
N ASP A 557 19.77 -31.50 7.77
CA ASP A 557 18.84 -32.60 8.07
C ASP A 557 19.03 -33.79 7.10
N PRO A 558 18.88 -35.06 7.53
CA PRO A 558 19.00 -36.19 6.61
C PRO A 558 17.97 -36.17 5.45
N ASP A 559 16.81 -35.54 5.63
CA ASP A 559 15.74 -35.52 4.64
C ASP A 559 15.88 -34.33 3.67
N LEU A 560 15.81 -34.61 2.37
CA LEU A 560 15.97 -33.62 1.29
C LEU A 560 14.90 -32.52 1.33
N ASN A 561 13.66 -32.87 1.69
CA ASN A 561 12.56 -31.89 1.72
C ASN A 561 12.72 -30.91 2.88
N VAL A 562 13.22 -31.39 4.03
CA VAL A 562 13.50 -30.53 5.18
C VAL A 562 14.58 -29.50 4.81
N ARG A 563 15.66 -29.92 4.14
CA ARG A 563 16.69 -29.00 3.63
C ARG A 563 16.13 -27.98 2.66
N ARG A 564 15.29 -28.42 1.71
CA ARG A 564 14.60 -27.53 0.75
C ARG A 564 13.80 -26.46 1.46
N VAL A 565 12.99 -26.85 2.45
CA VAL A 565 12.15 -25.92 3.22
C VAL A 565 13.02 -24.97 4.05
N ALA A 566 14.14 -25.44 4.60
CA ALA A 566 15.08 -24.58 5.31
C ALA A 566 15.70 -23.53 4.39
N LEU A 567 16.10 -23.89 3.16
CA LEU A 567 16.56 -22.93 2.14
C LEU A 567 15.47 -21.92 1.77
N VAL A 568 14.24 -22.35 1.53
CA VAL A 568 13.12 -21.44 1.23
C VAL A 568 12.83 -20.49 2.40
N THR A 569 12.98 -20.96 3.64
CA THR A 569 12.80 -20.15 4.85
C THR A 569 13.93 -19.13 4.99
N PHE A 570 15.17 -19.56 4.75
CA PHE A 570 16.33 -18.66 4.67
C PHE A 570 16.14 -17.61 3.59
N ASN A 571 15.68 -17.99 2.39
CA ASN A 571 15.42 -17.06 1.30
C ASN A 571 14.38 -16.00 1.69
N SER A 572 13.28 -16.43 2.29
CA SER A 572 12.23 -15.54 2.78
C SER A 572 12.73 -14.57 3.86
N ALA A 573 13.63 -15.04 4.74
CA ALA A 573 14.26 -14.21 5.76
C ALA A 573 15.24 -13.20 5.15
N ALA A 574 16.09 -13.63 4.23
CA ALA A 574 17.06 -12.79 3.54
C ALA A 574 16.40 -11.72 2.67
N HIS A 575 15.27 -12.02 2.02
CA HIS A 575 14.54 -11.06 1.19
C HIS A 575 13.78 -10.02 2.02
N ASN A 576 12.95 -10.47 2.97
CA ASN A 576 12.02 -9.58 3.68
C ASN A 576 12.62 -8.96 4.94
N LYS A 577 13.60 -9.62 5.58
CA LYS A 577 14.18 -9.13 6.84
C LYS A 577 15.63 -9.60 7.05
N PRO A 578 16.60 -9.02 6.32
CA PRO A 578 18.01 -9.42 6.40
C PRO A 578 18.60 -9.32 7.82
N SER A 579 18.06 -8.43 8.67
CA SER A 579 18.54 -8.22 10.05
C SER A 579 18.49 -9.47 10.94
N LEU A 580 17.65 -10.45 10.60
CA LEU A 580 17.57 -11.75 11.29
C LEU A 580 18.72 -12.69 10.92
N ILE A 581 19.30 -12.52 9.73
CA ILE A 581 20.21 -13.47 9.11
C ILE A 581 21.66 -12.98 9.10
N ARG A 582 21.89 -11.66 9.11
CA ARG A 582 23.23 -11.06 8.98
C ARG A 582 24.29 -11.64 9.91
N ASP A 583 23.93 -11.94 11.16
CA ASP A 583 24.86 -12.45 12.17
C ASP A 583 25.10 -13.98 12.04
N LEU A 584 24.32 -14.66 11.21
CA LEU A 584 24.35 -16.11 11.00
C LEU A 584 24.99 -16.50 9.66
N LEU A 585 25.28 -15.54 8.78
CA LEU A 585 25.81 -15.81 7.44
C LEU A 585 27.11 -16.62 7.48
N ASP A 586 28.02 -16.31 8.39
CA ASP A 586 29.29 -17.05 8.51
C ASP A 586 29.08 -18.55 8.78
N THR A 587 28.00 -18.91 9.48
CA THR A 587 27.64 -20.30 9.75
C THR A 587 26.80 -20.90 8.61
N VAL A 588 25.88 -20.14 8.03
CA VAL A 588 24.89 -20.65 7.06
C VAL A 588 25.45 -20.78 5.65
N LEU A 589 26.32 -19.85 5.21
CA LEU A 589 26.86 -19.83 3.85
C LEU A 589 27.56 -21.13 3.44
N PRO A 590 28.42 -21.75 4.27
CA PRO A 590 29.04 -23.04 3.93
C PRO A 590 28.01 -24.15 3.65
N HIS A 591 26.91 -24.20 4.41
CA HIS A 591 25.84 -25.19 4.19
C HIS A 591 25.07 -24.89 2.91
N LEU A 592 24.74 -23.62 2.68
CA LEU A 592 24.08 -23.17 1.47
C LEU A 592 24.89 -23.51 0.21
N TYR A 593 26.20 -23.25 0.23
CA TYR A 593 27.14 -23.61 -0.83
C TYR A 593 27.32 -25.12 -1.02
N ASN A 594 27.20 -25.92 0.03
CA ASN A 594 27.21 -27.38 -0.09
C ASN A 594 25.93 -27.91 -0.75
N GLU A 595 24.80 -27.22 -0.60
CA GLU A 595 23.55 -27.57 -1.28
C GLU A 595 23.51 -27.09 -2.75
N THR A 596 24.49 -26.31 -3.24
CA THR A 596 24.60 -25.99 -4.68
C THR A 596 25.27 -27.10 -5.48
N LYS A 597 25.87 -28.10 -4.82
CA LYS A 597 26.66 -29.15 -5.49
C LYS A 597 25.76 -30.26 -6.05
N VAL A 598 26.09 -30.74 -7.24
CA VAL A 598 25.41 -31.86 -7.89
C VAL A 598 25.73 -33.17 -7.16
N ARG A 599 24.69 -33.83 -6.63
CA ARG A 599 24.76 -35.12 -5.94
C ARG A 599 24.36 -36.26 -6.87
N LYS A 600 25.35 -36.99 -7.37
CA LYS A 600 25.13 -38.06 -8.38
C LYS A 600 24.27 -39.20 -7.85
N GLU A 601 24.26 -39.42 -6.54
CA GLU A 601 23.42 -40.42 -5.87
C GLU A 601 21.92 -40.12 -5.93
N LEU A 602 21.53 -38.87 -6.22
CA LEU A 602 20.13 -38.45 -6.40
C LEU A 602 19.69 -38.44 -7.88
N ILE A 603 20.59 -38.84 -8.78
CA ILE A 603 20.35 -38.83 -10.23
C ILE A 603 20.15 -40.27 -10.69
N ARG A 604 19.03 -40.53 -11.35
CA ARG A 604 18.70 -41.83 -11.95
C ARG A 604 18.29 -41.66 -13.41
N GLU A 605 18.75 -42.57 -14.26
CA GLU A 605 18.33 -42.62 -15.67
C GLU A 605 17.21 -43.65 -15.83
N VAL A 606 16.08 -43.22 -16.41
CA VAL A 606 14.99 -44.09 -16.84
C VAL A 606 15.12 -44.28 -18.35
N GLU A 607 15.53 -45.48 -18.75
CA GLU A 607 15.70 -45.85 -20.16
C GLU A 607 14.39 -46.39 -20.75
N MET A 608 13.97 -45.81 -21.87
CA MET A 608 12.77 -46.16 -22.64
C MET A 608 13.20 -46.42 -24.10
N GLY A 609 13.83 -47.57 -24.33
CA GLY A 609 14.40 -47.92 -25.64
C GLY A 609 15.58 -46.99 -25.99
N PRO A 610 15.56 -46.24 -27.11
CA PRO A 610 16.62 -45.29 -27.45
C PRO A 610 16.56 -43.98 -26.65
N PHE A 611 15.51 -43.75 -25.86
CA PHE A 611 15.32 -42.54 -25.06
C PHE A 611 15.83 -42.76 -23.64
N LYS A 612 16.61 -41.82 -23.13
CA LYS A 612 17.05 -41.77 -21.74
C LYS A 612 16.47 -40.54 -21.07
N HIS A 613 15.69 -40.72 -20.02
CA HIS A 613 15.16 -39.63 -19.22
C HIS A 613 15.90 -39.58 -17.88
N THR A 614 16.62 -38.48 -17.63
CA THR A 614 17.35 -38.26 -16.38
C THR A 614 16.41 -37.65 -15.35
N VAL A 615 16.20 -38.31 -14.22
CA VAL A 615 15.45 -37.79 -13.07
C VAL A 615 16.46 -37.42 -11.99
N ASP A 616 16.53 -36.13 -11.67
CA ASP A 616 17.41 -35.57 -10.64
C ASP A 616 16.57 -35.07 -9.47
N ASP A 617 16.46 -35.90 -8.42
CA ASP A 617 15.68 -35.58 -7.22
C ASP A 617 16.36 -34.45 -6.39
N GLY A 618 17.63 -34.11 -6.69
CA GLY A 618 18.37 -33.03 -6.08
C GLY A 618 18.27 -31.69 -6.83
N LEU A 619 17.52 -31.61 -7.92
CA LEU A 619 17.43 -30.38 -8.73
C LEU A 619 16.76 -29.23 -7.97
N ASP A 620 15.64 -29.51 -7.28
CA ASP A 620 14.85 -28.47 -6.59
C ASP A 620 15.60 -27.84 -5.41
N ILE A 621 16.40 -28.62 -4.68
CA ILE A 621 17.23 -28.10 -3.59
C ILE A 621 18.36 -27.21 -4.12
N ARG A 622 19.02 -27.62 -5.23
CA ARG A 622 20.07 -26.80 -5.86
C ARG A 622 19.48 -25.50 -6.37
N LYS A 623 18.32 -25.56 -7.03
CA LYS A 623 17.61 -24.37 -7.50
C LYS A 623 17.29 -23.41 -6.35
N ALA A 624 16.73 -23.93 -5.25
CA ALA A 624 16.46 -23.12 -4.06
C ALA A 624 17.74 -22.49 -3.48
N ALA A 625 18.88 -23.21 -3.49
CA ALA A 625 20.15 -22.67 -3.03
C ALA A 625 20.66 -21.51 -3.91
N PHE A 626 20.57 -21.65 -5.24
CA PHE A 626 20.92 -20.56 -6.17
C PHE A 626 19.97 -19.37 -6.06
N GLU A 627 18.67 -19.59 -5.80
CA GLU A 627 17.72 -18.51 -5.52
C GLU A 627 18.11 -17.74 -4.24
N CYS A 628 18.51 -18.46 -3.19
CA CYS A 628 19.03 -17.83 -1.97
C CYS A 628 20.28 -17.01 -2.26
N MET A 629 21.22 -17.55 -3.05
CA MET A 629 22.41 -16.82 -3.48
C MET A 629 22.06 -15.53 -4.21
N TYR A 630 21.08 -15.58 -5.13
CA TYR A 630 20.61 -14.41 -5.86
C TYR A 630 20.03 -13.34 -4.91
N THR A 631 19.20 -13.72 -3.95
CA THR A 631 18.63 -12.78 -2.96
C THR A 631 19.70 -12.15 -2.04
N LEU A 632 20.80 -12.86 -1.76
CA LEU A 632 21.90 -12.33 -0.97
C LEU A 632 22.68 -11.21 -1.69
N LEU A 633 22.68 -11.16 -3.03
CA LEU A 633 23.30 -10.06 -3.79
C LEU A 633 22.65 -8.71 -3.48
N ASP A 634 21.33 -8.69 -3.29
CA ASP A 634 20.59 -7.45 -3.08
C ASP A 634 20.63 -7.00 -1.62
N SER A 635 20.69 -7.94 -0.68
CA SER A 635 20.46 -7.68 0.75
C SER A 635 21.71 -7.67 1.62
N CYS A 636 22.69 -8.55 1.34
CA CYS A 636 23.78 -8.86 2.26
C CYS A 636 25.17 -8.94 1.60
N LEU A 637 25.38 -8.22 0.48
CA LEU A 637 26.62 -8.30 -0.31
C LEU A 637 27.90 -8.06 0.52
N ASP A 638 27.87 -7.12 1.48
CA ASP A 638 29.03 -6.74 2.31
C ASP A 638 29.58 -7.86 3.21
N ARG A 639 28.81 -8.92 3.42
CA ARG A 639 29.16 -10.07 4.28
C ARG A 639 29.53 -11.31 3.48
N LEU A 640 29.51 -11.24 2.14
CA LEU A 640 29.82 -12.37 1.28
C LEU A 640 31.31 -12.37 0.90
N ASP A 641 31.94 -13.53 0.98
CA ASP A 641 33.16 -13.76 0.24
C ASP A 641 32.82 -13.88 -1.26
N ILE A 642 33.11 -12.82 -2.00
CA ILE A 642 32.82 -12.70 -3.43
C ILE A 642 33.53 -13.81 -4.23
N PHE A 643 34.73 -14.21 -3.85
CA PHE A 643 35.47 -15.25 -4.59
C PHE A 643 34.88 -16.63 -4.33
N GLU A 644 34.45 -16.92 -3.12
CA GLU A 644 33.75 -18.17 -2.84
C GLU A 644 32.41 -18.20 -3.56
N PHE A 645 31.64 -17.10 -3.50
CA PHE A 645 30.40 -16.94 -4.23
C PHE A 645 30.57 -17.18 -5.74
N LEU A 646 31.59 -16.60 -6.37
CA LEU A 646 31.89 -16.79 -7.79
C LEU A 646 32.27 -18.23 -8.16
N ASN A 647 32.85 -19.03 -7.23
CA ASN A 647 33.11 -20.45 -7.50
C ASN A 647 31.79 -21.20 -7.71
N HIS A 648 30.81 -20.94 -6.85
CA HIS A 648 29.50 -21.58 -6.94
C HIS A 648 28.70 -21.08 -8.15
N VAL A 649 28.82 -19.79 -8.52
CA VAL A 649 28.25 -19.27 -9.77
C VAL A 649 28.83 -19.99 -10.98
N GLU A 650 30.16 -20.19 -11.04
CA GLU A 650 30.81 -20.92 -12.13
C GLU A 650 30.26 -22.35 -12.29
N ASP A 651 30.03 -23.06 -11.18
CA ASP A 651 29.44 -24.38 -11.20
C ASP A 651 27.98 -24.35 -11.70
N GLY A 652 27.21 -23.32 -11.32
CA GLY A 652 25.84 -23.12 -11.76
C GLY A 652 25.68 -22.85 -13.26
N LEU A 653 26.67 -22.24 -13.92
CA LEU A 653 26.66 -22.03 -15.38
C LEU A 653 26.72 -23.36 -16.17
N LYS A 654 27.17 -24.43 -15.52
CA LYS A 654 27.34 -25.76 -16.11
C LYS A 654 26.18 -26.71 -15.74
N ASP A 655 25.25 -26.31 -14.86
CA ASP A 655 24.17 -27.14 -14.33
C ASP A 655 22.94 -27.20 -15.26
N HIS A 656 21.78 -27.59 -14.74
CA HIS A 656 20.51 -27.68 -15.45
C HIS A 656 20.04 -26.32 -15.99
N TYR A 657 19.22 -26.36 -17.04
CA TYR A 657 18.65 -25.19 -17.72
C TYR A 657 18.13 -24.10 -16.78
N ASP A 658 17.29 -24.45 -15.80
CA ASP A 658 16.69 -23.47 -14.88
C ASP A 658 17.73 -22.77 -14.00
N ILE A 659 18.77 -23.50 -13.58
CA ILE A 659 19.87 -22.95 -12.77
C ILE A 659 20.78 -22.08 -13.65
N LYS A 660 21.01 -22.46 -14.91
CA LYS A 660 21.75 -21.62 -15.86
C LYS A 660 21.08 -20.27 -16.09
N MET A 661 19.76 -20.25 -16.26
CA MET A 661 19.01 -19.01 -16.45
C MET A 661 19.19 -18.07 -15.26
N LEU A 662 19.11 -18.60 -14.04
CA LEU A 662 19.31 -17.82 -12.82
C LEU A 662 20.76 -17.34 -12.66
N THR A 663 21.75 -18.19 -12.95
CA THR A 663 23.18 -17.86 -12.84
C THR A 663 23.65 -16.87 -13.90
N PHE A 664 23.08 -16.89 -15.11
CA PHE A 664 23.30 -15.83 -16.10
C PHE A 664 22.81 -14.47 -15.59
N LEU A 665 21.64 -14.43 -14.95
CA LEU A 665 21.14 -13.21 -14.33
C LEU A 665 22.03 -12.75 -13.15
N MET A 666 22.50 -13.69 -12.33
CA MET A 666 23.49 -13.40 -11.28
C MET A 666 24.77 -12.79 -11.86
N LEU A 667 25.29 -13.33 -12.96
CA LEU A 667 26.47 -12.77 -13.63
C LEU A 667 26.23 -11.33 -14.10
N VAL A 668 25.08 -11.04 -14.72
CA VAL A 668 24.73 -9.66 -15.13
C VAL A 668 24.78 -8.70 -13.93
N ARG A 669 24.21 -9.11 -12.78
CA ARG A 669 24.23 -8.31 -11.55
C ARG A 669 25.64 -8.16 -11.00
N LEU A 670 26.42 -9.23 -10.92
CA LEU A 670 27.81 -9.21 -10.42
C LEU A 670 28.73 -8.35 -11.29
N SER A 671 28.50 -8.29 -12.61
CA SER A 671 29.23 -7.39 -13.52
C SER A 671 29.06 -5.91 -13.15
N THR A 672 27.94 -5.55 -12.53
CA THR A 672 27.67 -4.18 -12.07
C THR A 672 28.14 -3.98 -10.63
N LEU A 673 27.87 -4.94 -9.74
CA LEU A 673 28.11 -4.82 -8.30
C LEU A 673 29.58 -4.99 -7.88
N CYS A 674 30.28 -5.96 -8.46
CA CYS A 674 31.68 -6.27 -8.11
C CYS A 674 32.54 -6.56 -9.35
N PRO A 675 32.78 -5.57 -10.24
CA PRO A 675 33.40 -5.79 -11.55
C PRO A 675 34.83 -6.33 -11.45
N SER A 676 35.60 -5.91 -10.44
CA SER A 676 37.01 -6.30 -10.26
C SER A 676 37.19 -7.79 -9.92
N ALA A 677 36.29 -8.37 -9.12
CA ALA A 677 36.34 -9.78 -8.77
C ALA A 677 35.90 -10.66 -9.95
N VAL A 678 34.90 -10.20 -10.71
CA VAL A 678 34.45 -10.84 -11.95
C VAL A 678 35.57 -10.84 -13.00
N LEU A 679 36.25 -9.71 -13.18
CA LEU A 679 37.36 -9.58 -14.13
C LEU A 679 38.50 -10.57 -13.83
N GLN A 680 38.85 -10.76 -12.56
CA GLN A 680 39.89 -11.72 -12.16
C GLN A 680 39.55 -13.18 -12.49
N ARG A 681 38.26 -13.50 -12.68
CA ARG A 681 37.79 -14.85 -13.03
C ARG A 681 37.13 -14.93 -14.39
N LEU A 682 37.24 -13.87 -15.19
CA LEU A 682 36.53 -13.73 -16.46
C LEU A 682 36.75 -14.95 -17.37
N ASP A 683 38.01 -15.40 -17.48
CA ASP A 683 38.40 -16.55 -18.30
C ASP A 683 37.64 -17.84 -17.93
N ARG A 684 37.39 -18.07 -16.64
CA ARG A 684 36.66 -19.25 -16.15
C ARG A 684 35.16 -19.15 -16.37
N LEU A 685 34.61 -17.93 -16.40
CA LEU A 685 33.18 -17.65 -16.58
C LEU A 685 32.78 -17.64 -18.06
N VAL A 686 33.70 -17.25 -18.95
CA VAL A 686 33.47 -17.19 -20.41
C VAL A 686 33.34 -18.59 -21.01
N GLU A 687 34.09 -19.58 -20.54
CA GLU A 687 34.08 -20.93 -21.13
C GLU A 687 32.70 -21.63 -21.04
N PRO A 688 31.99 -21.64 -19.89
CA PRO A 688 30.61 -22.14 -19.81
C PRO A 688 29.60 -21.38 -20.68
N LEU A 689 29.79 -20.06 -20.83
CA LEU A 689 28.95 -19.22 -21.71
C LEU A 689 29.18 -19.59 -23.18
N ARG A 690 30.43 -19.77 -23.59
CA ARG A 690 30.81 -20.23 -24.93
C ARG A 690 30.24 -21.61 -25.23
N ALA A 691 30.36 -22.56 -24.30
CA ALA A 691 29.79 -23.89 -24.45
C ALA A 691 28.27 -23.83 -24.66
N THR A 692 27.57 -22.98 -23.90
CA THR A 692 26.12 -22.79 -24.05
C THR A 692 25.75 -22.22 -25.42
N CYS A 693 26.46 -21.20 -25.90
CA CYS A 693 26.18 -20.58 -27.21
C CYS A 693 26.49 -21.49 -28.41
N THR A 694 27.45 -22.41 -28.26
CA THR A 694 27.91 -23.31 -29.33
C THR A 694 27.18 -24.66 -29.36
N THR A 695 26.43 -25.01 -28.31
CA THR A 695 25.73 -26.29 -28.22
C THR A 695 24.64 -26.40 -29.30
N LYS A 696 24.67 -27.49 -30.08
CA LYS A 696 23.68 -27.78 -31.13
C LYS A 696 22.71 -28.86 -30.68
N VAL A 697 21.41 -28.62 -30.88
CA VAL A 697 20.35 -29.61 -30.66
C VAL A 697 20.35 -30.64 -31.79
N LYS A 698 20.09 -31.91 -31.47
CA LYS A 698 20.00 -32.98 -32.48
C LYS A 698 18.82 -32.71 -33.42
N ALA A 699 18.99 -32.93 -34.72
CA ALA A 699 17.97 -32.64 -35.74
C ALA A 699 16.63 -33.38 -35.57
N ASN A 700 16.61 -34.47 -34.79
CA ASN A 700 15.42 -35.26 -34.47
C ASN A 700 14.69 -34.81 -33.18
N SER A 701 15.12 -33.71 -32.56
CA SER A 701 14.51 -33.21 -31.32
C SER A 701 13.19 -32.50 -31.59
N VAL A 702 12.33 -32.43 -30.59
CA VAL A 702 11.07 -31.69 -30.69
C VAL A 702 11.31 -30.19 -30.78
N LYS A 703 10.38 -29.45 -31.41
CA LYS A 703 10.48 -27.98 -31.58
C LYS A 703 10.76 -27.24 -30.26
N GLN A 704 10.14 -27.69 -29.18
CA GLN A 704 10.31 -27.10 -27.84
C GLN A 704 11.76 -27.14 -27.35
N GLU A 705 12.55 -28.13 -27.75
CA GLU A 705 13.97 -28.24 -27.34
C GLU A 705 14.85 -27.23 -28.09
N PHE A 706 14.51 -26.91 -29.35
CA PHE A 706 15.15 -25.83 -30.10
C PHE A 706 14.82 -24.47 -29.46
N GLU A 707 13.54 -24.22 -29.15
CA GLU A 707 13.10 -22.98 -28.51
C GLU A 707 13.79 -22.77 -27.15
N LYS A 708 13.92 -23.83 -26.35
CA LYS A 708 14.63 -23.81 -25.06
C LYS A 708 16.11 -23.46 -25.22
N GLN A 709 16.80 -24.01 -26.22
CA GLN A 709 18.19 -23.65 -26.48
C GLN A 709 18.35 -22.24 -27.03
N ASP A 710 17.43 -21.78 -27.88
CA ASP A 710 17.47 -20.40 -28.39
C ASP A 710 17.25 -19.38 -27.26
N GLU A 711 16.35 -19.66 -26.32
CA GLU A 711 16.18 -18.85 -25.12
C GLU A 711 17.45 -18.84 -24.25
N LEU A 712 18.06 -20.02 -24.05
CA LEU A 712 19.29 -20.16 -23.27
C LEU A 712 20.45 -19.38 -23.91
N LYS A 713 20.61 -19.47 -25.23
CA LYS A 713 21.59 -18.69 -26.00
C LYS A 713 21.37 -17.20 -25.80
N ARG A 714 20.14 -16.69 -25.96
CA ARG A 714 19.84 -15.26 -25.74
C ARG A 714 20.20 -14.83 -24.31
N SER A 715 19.84 -15.63 -23.31
CA SER A 715 20.14 -15.33 -21.91
C SER A 715 21.65 -15.30 -21.63
N ALA A 716 22.40 -16.29 -22.15
CA ALA A 716 23.85 -16.31 -22.08
C ALA A 716 24.47 -15.05 -22.74
N MET A 717 23.95 -14.64 -23.90
CA MET A 717 24.42 -13.46 -24.61
C MET A 717 24.15 -12.15 -23.85
N ARG A 718 23.07 -12.04 -23.06
CA ARG A 718 22.89 -10.91 -22.12
C ARG A 718 23.97 -10.88 -21.06
N ALA A 719 24.33 -12.03 -20.49
CA ALA A 719 25.43 -12.11 -19.53
C ALA A 719 26.77 -11.71 -20.15
N VAL A 720 27.04 -12.15 -21.39
CA VAL A 720 28.25 -11.77 -22.14
C VAL A 720 28.29 -10.27 -22.42
N ALA A 721 27.18 -9.67 -22.85
CA ALA A 721 27.08 -8.22 -23.07
C ALA A 721 27.37 -7.43 -21.78
N ALA A 722 26.83 -7.87 -20.64
CA ALA A 722 27.11 -7.27 -19.35
C ALA A 722 28.58 -7.42 -18.93
N LEU A 723 29.21 -8.59 -19.17
CA LEU A 723 30.63 -8.80 -18.91
C LEU A 723 31.53 -7.91 -19.77
N LEU A 724 31.16 -7.65 -21.03
CA LEU A 724 31.88 -6.73 -21.92
C LEU A 724 31.73 -5.26 -21.54
N THR A 725 30.76 -4.92 -20.68
CA THR A 725 30.62 -3.58 -20.11
C THR A 725 31.64 -3.33 -19.00
N ILE A 726 32.25 -4.38 -18.43
CA ILE A 726 33.29 -4.25 -17.42
C ILE A 726 34.57 -3.67 -18.07
N PRO A 727 35.15 -2.61 -17.50
CA PRO A 727 36.40 -2.06 -18.02
C PRO A 727 37.52 -3.11 -18.07
N GLU A 728 38.26 -3.17 -19.18
CA GLU A 728 39.37 -4.10 -19.42
C GLU A 728 38.99 -5.57 -19.66
N ALA A 729 37.69 -5.91 -19.71
CA ALA A 729 37.24 -7.26 -20.05
C ALA A 729 37.65 -7.67 -21.47
N GLU A 730 37.73 -6.71 -22.40
CA GLU A 730 38.17 -6.89 -23.77
C GLU A 730 39.66 -7.27 -23.91
N LYS A 731 40.46 -7.08 -22.86
CA LYS A 731 41.88 -7.44 -22.84
C LYS A 731 42.11 -8.93 -22.56
N SER A 732 41.10 -9.67 -22.07
CA SER A 732 41.19 -11.12 -21.92
C SER A 732 41.23 -11.78 -23.30
N PRO A 733 42.27 -12.58 -23.61
CA PRO A 733 42.36 -13.28 -24.90
C PRO A 733 41.14 -14.17 -25.20
N LEU A 734 40.60 -14.84 -24.17
CA LEU A 734 39.45 -15.73 -24.30
C LEU A 734 38.17 -14.94 -24.60
N MET A 735 37.99 -13.79 -23.96
CA MET A 735 36.85 -12.92 -24.22
C MET A 735 36.94 -12.29 -25.62
N SER A 736 38.11 -11.80 -26.05
CA SER A 736 38.29 -11.28 -27.41
C SER A 736 38.06 -12.36 -28.47
N GLU A 737 38.57 -13.58 -28.25
CA GLU A 737 38.32 -14.71 -29.15
C GLU A 737 36.83 -15.05 -29.19
N PHE A 738 36.14 -15.06 -28.05
CA PHE A 738 34.70 -15.33 -28.03
C PHE A 738 33.90 -14.26 -28.75
N GLN A 739 34.25 -12.98 -28.56
CA GLN A 739 33.64 -11.87 -29.28
C GLN A 739 33.85 -12.01 -30.80
N SER A 740 35.05 -12.43 -31.23
CA SER A 740 35.31 -12.70 -32.64
C SER A 740 34.45 -13.85 -33.17
N GLN A 741 34.28 -14.93 -32.40
CA GLN A 741 33.42 -16.05 -32.75
C GLN A 741 31.94 -15.64 -32.88
N ILE A 742 31.44 -14.82 -31.95
CA ILE A 742 30.10 -14.24 -32.01
C ILE A 742 29.93 -13.43 -33.29
N SER A 743 30.88 -12.53 -33.60
CA SER A 743 30.82 -11.68 -34.79
C SER A 743 30.90 -12.47 -36.11
N SER A 744 31.64 -13.58 -36.11
CA SER A 744 31.80 -14.44 -37.29
C SER A 744 30.57 -15.32 -37.58
N ASN A 745 29.73 -15.56 -36.57
CA ASN A 745 28.53 -16.37 -36.70
C ASN A 745 27.30 -15.45 -36.89
N PRO A 746 26.68 -15.41 -38.08
CA PRO A 746 25.60 -14.47 -38.37
C PRO A 746 24.37 -14.63 -37.46
N GLU A 747 24.11 -15.84 -36.96
CA GLU A 747 23.00 -16.11 -36.02
C GLU A 747 23.28 -15.48 -34.64
N LEU A 748 24.49 -15.69 -34.10
CA LEU A 748 24.88 -15.15 -32.80
C LEU A 748 25.10 -13.64 -32.85
N ALA A 749 25.67 -13.11 -33.94
CA ALA A 749 25.84 -11.68 -34.15
C ALA A 749 24.48 -10.96 -34.16
N ALA A 750 23.48 -11.49 -34.87
CA ALA A 750 22.14 -10.92 -34.90
C ALA A 750 21.49 -10.88 -33.50
N ILE A 751 21.64 -11.95 -32.72
CA ILE A 751 21.16 -12.02 -31.33
C ILE A 751 21.89 -11.02 -30.43
N PHE A 752 23.21 -10.88 -30.60
CA PHE A 752 24.01 -9.95 -29.81
C PHE A 752 23.64 -8.49 -30.09
N GLU A 753 23.50 -8.13 -31.37
CA GLU A 753 23.09 -6.79 -31.79
C GLU A 753 21.69 -6.42 -31.31
N SER A 754 20.74 -7.37 -31.32
CA SER A 754 19.40 -7.11 -30.79
C SER A 754 19.44 -6.80 -29.29
N ILE A 755 20.22 -7.57 -28.52
CA ILE A 755 20.38 -7.36 -27.08
C ILE A 755 21.04 -6.01 -26.78
N GLN A 756 22.07 -5.63 -27.53
CA GLN A 756 22.73 -4.33 -27.35
C GLN A 756 21.78 -3.14 -27.61
N LYS A 757 20.92 -3.24 -28.63
CA LYS A 757 19.88 -2.25 -28.90
C LYS A 757 18.87 -2.15 -27.75
N ASP A 758 18.41 -3.28 -27.22
CA ASP A 758 17.47 -3.31 -26.09
C ASP A 758 18.07 -2.73 -24.80
N SER A 759 19.37 -2.93 -24.54
CA SER A 759 20.05 -2.33 -23.37
C SER A 759 20.30 -0.83 -23.49
N SER A 760 20.39 -0.29 -24.70
CA SER A 760 20.55 1.17 -24.92
C SER A 760 19.24 1.93 -24.77
N SER A 761 18.10 1.32 -25.08
CA SER A 761 16.78 1.91 -24.82
C SER A 761 16.39 1.92 -23.34
N THR A 762 16.78 0.90 -22.56
CA THR A 762 16.49 0.86 -21.10
C THR A 762 17.29 1.90 -20.31
N ASN A 763 18.50 2.25 -20.73
CA ASN A 763 19.29 3.30 -20.09
C ASN A 763 18.69 4.71 -20.31
N LEU A 764 18.01 4.95 -21.43
CA LEU A 764 17.30 6.21 -21.70
C LEU A 764 16.07 6.39 -20.80
N GLU A 765 15.30 5.33 -20.54
CA GLU A 765 14.13 5.41 -19.63
C GLU A 765 14.53 5.61 -18.14
N SER A 766 15.74 5.18 -17.75
CA SER A 766 16.24 5.38 -16.38
C SER A 766 16.68 6.83 -16.08
N MET A 767 17.01 7.63 -17.10
CA MET A 767 17.36 9.04 -16.90
C MET A 767 16.13 9.96 -16.77
N ASP A 768 14.96 9.54 -17.24
CA ASP A 768 13.71 10.34 -17.17
C ASP A 768 12.92 10.16 -15.86
N THR A 769 13.40 9.33 -14.93
CA THR A 769 12.75 9.09 -13.62
C THR A 769 13.62 9.42 -12.40
N SER A 770 14.69 10.19 -12.59
CA SER A 770 15.50 10.77 -11.50
C SER A 770 15.00 12.16 -11.09
#